data_AF-B9XR15-F1
#
_entry.id   AF-B9XR15-F1
#
_cell.length_a   1.000
_cell.length_b   1.000
_cell.length_c   1.000
_cell.angle_alpha   90.00
_cell.angle_beta   90.00
_cell.angle_gamma   90.00
#
_symmetry.space_group_name_H-M   'P 1'
#
loop_
_entity.id
_entity.type
_entity.pdbx_description
1 polymer ?
#
loop_
_entity_poly.entity_id
_entity_poly.type
_entity_poly.pdbx_seq_one_letter_code
_entity_poly.pdbx_strand_id
1 'polypeptide(L)'
;MKHFLSTALFATIFSAVSSLQAAPLYWDPSASTGTTLGGTGNWDEVGNFWYNGTADIIWASANGDDAYFTGTAGTVTLTSSITAGNLYFTNATGSYVLTNATGAEVLTVAGAIDTGGGEHIIGAPIVNSSTLNKNGGGRLHLPVDNGATLFGAVMINQGDVSVENNNGAGQSTSITVADGAALVLNGGTSGLTSFNPNVTIYGSGITNSGALRNLSGVTTFNGQIILGANNSVIYADSGSSLVYNGTTPLTDNGNNYNLIINASGSGNVHLGQISIGGSLILKGPGSCYSYLNSITPSAWKSTYISQGGTLYVENNNGFGTQPATLMTTNVLLDGGTINSIGTYTMYATDGITVTTNGGTLTVASGTLTSCNIYSQSNASFTIGGAGSSRPGGAAGITAGTINLGTGALIKTGGGDCNLGYANPSLEIYSNLVVNGGSISFNYDVTSGQVTSLGAVPSTLNASNIVLNGGQLHVGHTTTIGAMRGIYVGSGGGTIEDVTSGGTVTVASPIIGPGSMNFPLGKSGSTTAVTLTGNNSYAGTTTVGASSTLNIGSGGSTGTLGAGNTTDNGTLVFNRTGSYSYGGVISGSGTVTKNAAGTVTLTGASTFTGNTTVNAGMLLINNTSGSGTGTGTVTVQNNATLGGTGSIGGAVTVNAGGTLAPGTANSPLGKLTINNSLTLAGNLAVSVNRTVPTNSLVTVTGALANTGTGNKVTVTNLGPVLVAGDKFYVFNQPISGGDTLQITGASGVTWSNNLAVDGSIVVVAPAPNPVINSFSLSSTNLVMSGTNGYANGAFYLLSTTNVGLPLSSWSRVLTNTFDGTGNFSVTNQQTTNSQRYYMLQLP
;
A
#
# COMPACT_ATOMS: atom_id res chain seq x y z
N MET A 1 33.84 -61.61 19.24
CA MET A 1 33.87 -62.87 18.46
C MET A 1 34.11 -62.47 17.01
N LYS A 2 35.33 -62.57 16.48
CA LYS A 2 35.95 -63.75 15.84
C LYS A 2 35.25 -64.24 14.55
N HIS A 3 35.98 -64.01 13.43
CA HIS A 3 36.15 -64.79 12.18
C HIS A 3 34.96 -65.01 11.23
N PHE A 4 35.09 -65.25 9.91
CA PHE A 4 36.16 -65.66 8.97
C PHE A 4 35.93 -64.92 7.61
N LEU A 5 36.92 -64.64 6.74
CA LEU A 5 37.63 -65.50 5.74
C LEU A 5 38.74 -64.61 5.11
N SER A 6 39.82 -65.04 4.48
CA SER A 6 40.58 -66.30 4.35
C SER A 6 41.91 -65.94 3.65
N THR A 7 43.00 -66.61 4.02
CA THR A 7 44.36 -66.51 3.45
C THR A 7 44.52 -67.24 2.11
N ALA A 8 45.31 -66.68 1.18
CA ALA A 8 46.35 -67.41 0.45
C ALA A 8 47.34 -66.44 -0.24
N LEU A 9 48.63 -66.73 -0.09
CA LEU A 9 49.80 -65.92 -0.38
C LEU A 9 50.78 -66.79 -1.21
N PHE A 10 51.52 -66.14 -2.12
CA PHE A 10 52.73 -66.56 -2.87
C PHE A 10 52.61 -67.60 -4.01
N ALA A 11 52.87 -67.16 -5.26
CA ALA A 11 54.21 -67.25 -5.89
C ALA A 11 54.16 -66.90 -7.40
N THR A 12 54.83 -65.82 -7.83
CA THR A 12 55.43 -65.71 -9.17
C THR A 12 56.59 -64.70 -9.17
N ILE A 13 57.80 -65.27 -9.11
CA ILE A 13 59.04 -64.91 -9.82
C ILE A 13 59.46 -63.43 -9.84
N PHE A 14 60.56 -63.17 -9.12
CA PHE A 14 61.46 -62.03 -9.28
C PHE A 14 61.88 -61.83 -10.75
N SER A 15 61.56 -60.66 -11.33
CA SER A 15 62.50 -59.93 -12.17
C SER A 15 62.77 -58.59 -11.47
N ALA A 16 64.04 -58.27 -11.26
CA ALA A 16 64.46 -57.02 -10.67
C ALA A 16 64.16 -55.89 -11.66
N VAL A 17 63.04 -55.19 -11.46
CA VAL A 17 62.97 -53.77 -11.73
C VAL A 17 63.07 -53.10 -10.38
N SER A 18 64.22 -52.49 -10.10
CA SER A 18 64.31 -51.45 -9.10
C SER A 18 63.17 -50.47 -9.35
N SER A 19 62.24 -50.34 -8.41
CA SER A 19 61.41 -49.14 -8.34
C SER A 19 62.38 -47.98 -8.15
N LEU A 20 62.73 -47.30 -9.24
CA LEU A 20 63.52 -46.08 -9.21
C LEU A 20 62.71 -45.10 -8.35
N GLN A 21 63.23 -44.77 -7.18
CA GLN A 21 62.74 -43.62 -6.44
C GLN A 21 63.11 -42.40 -7.28
N ALA A 22 62.13 -41.58 -7.66
CA ALA A 22 62.36 -40.34 -8.41
C ALA A 22 63.45 -39.51 -7.70
N ALA A 23 64.52 -39.15 -8.42
CA ALA A 23 65.58 -38.33 -7.84
C ALA A 23 65.19 -36.85 -7.89
N PRO A 24 65.46 -36.05 -6.84
CA PRO A 24 65.26 -34.61 -6.88
C PRO A 24 66.35 -33.96 -7.77
N LEU A 25 65.92 -33.27 -8.83
CA LEU A 25 66.79 -32.53 -9.73
C LEU A 25 66.47 -31.03 -9.65
N TYR A 26 67.48 -30.20 -9.46
CA TYR A 26 67.34 -28.75 -9.27
C TYR A 26 67.65 -27.99 -10.55
N TRP A 27 66.79 -27.05 -10.94
CA TRP A 27 66.97 -26.23 -12.14
C TRP A 27 68.24 -25.35 -12.03
N ASP A 28 69.23 -25.59 -12.91
CA ASP A 28 70.47 -24.82 -13.04
C ASP A 28 70.80 -24.57 -14.53
N PRO A 29 70.17 -23.57 -15.16
CA PRO A 29 70.43 -23.25 -16.57
C PRO A 29 71.82 -22.63 -16.79
N SER A 30 72.52 -22.25 -15.71
CA SER A 30 73.86 -21.66 -15.78
C SER A 30 74.98 -22.70 -15.86
N ALA A 31 74.65 -23.99 -15.70
CA ALA A 31 75.59 -25.10 -15.65
C ALA A 31 76.74 -24.83 -14.65
N SER A 32 76.36 -24.34 -13.46
CA SER A 32 77.27 -23.81 -12.45
C SER A 32 77.63 -24.83 -11.37
N THR A 33 77.26 -26.09 -11.53
CA THR A 33 77.36 -27.17 -10.55
C THR A 33 76.67 -26.85 -9.23
N GLY A 34 75.49 -26.20 -9.29
CA GLY A 34 74.66 -25.90 -8.13
C GLY A 34 75.10 -24.69 -7.30
N THR A 35 76.02 -23.87 -7.80
CA THR A 35 76.46 -22.64 -7.10
C THR A 35 75.52 -21.46 -7.31
N THR A 36 74.78 -21.44 -8.42
CA THR A 36 73.69 -20.49 -8.70
C THR A 36 72.50 -21.25 -9.28
N LEU A 37 71.54 -21.61 -8.43
CA LEU A 37 70.30 -22.27 -8.85
C LEU A 37 69.27 -21.26 -9.37
N GLY A 38 68.49 -21.70 -10.34
CA GLY A 38 67.42 -20.91 -10.95
C GLY A 38 67.86 -20.03 -12.12
N GLY A 39 66.88 -19.39 -12.76
CA GLY A 39 67.08 -18.47 -13.86
C GLY A 39 66.33 -18.87 -15.13
N THR A 40 66.64 -18.19 -16.23
CA THR A 40 66.01 -18.40 -17.53
C THR A 40 66.84 -19.38 -18.38
N GLY A 41 66.20 -20.34 -19.03
CA GLY A 41 66.88 -21.34 -19.88
C GLY A 41 65.93 -22.29 -20.59
N ASN A 42 66.49 -23.24 -21.35
CA ASN A 42 65.72 -24.23 -22.11
C ASN A 42 65.62 -25.56 -21.35
N TRP A 43 64.43 -26.13 -21.25
CA TRP A 43 64.24 -27.49 -20.76
C TRP A 43 64.16 -28.45 -21.95
N ASP A 44 65.22 -29.22 -22.15
CA ASP A 44 65.35 -30.28 -23.14
C ASP A 44 66.00 -31.53 -22.54
N GLU A 45 66.15 -32.57 -23.36
CA GLU A 45 66.84 -33.81 -23.03
C GLU A 45 68.27 -33.87 -23.59
N VAL A 46 68.92 -32.71 -23.79
CA VAL A 46 70.27 -32.64 -24.40
C VAL A 46 71.24 -31.79 -23.57
N GLY A 47 70.77 -30.69 -22.98
CA GLY A 47 71.56 -29.76 -22.18
C GLY A 47 71.71 -30.19 -20.72
N ASN A 48 72.88 -29.90 -20.15
CA ASN A 48 73.17 -30.11 -18.73
C ASN A 48 72.60 -28.96 -17.88
N PHE A 49 71.27 -28.91 -17.75
CA PHE A 49 70.56 -27.82 -17.06
C PHE A 49 69.94 -28.23 -15.72
N TRP A 50 70.24 -29.43 -15.22
CA TRP A 50 69.67 -29.98 -14.00
C TRP A 50 70.75 -30.45 -13.04
N TYR A 51 70.79 -29.90 -11.84
CA TYR A 51 71.74 -30.27 -10.80
C TYR A 51 71.18 -31.40 -9.92
N ASN A 52 71.91 -32.51 -9.79
CA ASN A 52 71.48 -33.67 -8.99
C ASN A 52 72.02 -33.69 -7.54
N GLY A 53 72.60 -32.59 -7.07
CA GLY A 53 73.31 -32.53 -5.79
C GLY A 53 74.82 -32.82 -5.88
N THR A 54 75.32 -33.24 -7.03
CA THR A 54 76.76 -33.48 -7.26
C THR A 54 77.26 -32.83 -8.55
N ALA A 55 76.51 -32.92 -9.64
CA ALA A 55 76.89 -32.36 -10.94
C ALA A 55 75.64 -31.92 -11.73
N ASP A 56 75.86 -31.08 -12.74
CA ASP A 56 74.84 -30.76 -13.73
C ASP A 56 74.73 -31.88 -14.75
N ILE A 57 73.51 -32.33 -14.97
CA ILE A 57 73.16 -33.47 -15.79
C ILE A 57 72.05 -33.11 -16.78
N ILE A 58 71.88 -33.98 -17.76
CA ILE A 58 70.79 -33.93 -18.74
C ILE A 58 69.50 -34.44 -18.09
N TRP A 59 68.36 -33.81 -18.42
CA TRP A 59 67.05 -34.34 -18.07
C TRP A 59 66.71 -35.59 -18.88
N ALA A 60 66.20 -36.64 -18.25
CA ALA A 60 65.74 -37.84 -18.94
C ALA A 60 64.29 -38.16 -18.57
N SER A 61 63.35 -37.89 -19.46
CA SER A 61 61.90 -38.06 -19.19
C SER A 61 61.52 -39.49 -18.82
N ALA A 62 62.29 -40.50 -19.26
CA ALA A 62 62.06 -41.91 -18.95
C ALA A 62 62.29 -42.27 -17.46
N ASN A 63 63.01 -41.43 -16.70
CA ASN A 63 63.38 -41.73 -15.33
C ASN A 63 62.27 -41.43 -14.32
N GLY A 64 61.34 -40.54 -14.65
CA GLY A 64 60.30 -40.08 -13.73
C GLY A 64 60.84 -39.22 -12.57
N ASP A 65 61.96 -38.54 -12.76
CA ASP A 65 62.61 -37.69 -11.76
C ASP A 65 61.78 -36.44 -11.40
N ASP A 66 62.02 -35.86 -10.22
CA ASP A 66 61.31 -34.70 -9.70
C ASP A 66 62.05 -33.39 -10.04
N ALA A 67 61.34 -32.42 -10.60
CA ALA A 67 61.88 -31.12 -10.98
C ALA A 67 61.70 -30.09 -9.87
N TYR A 68 62.81 -29.57 -9.34
CA TYR A 68 62.85 -28.52 -8.32
C TYR A 68 63.25 -27.17 -8.93
N PHE A 69 62.30 -26.25 -8.98
CA PHE A 69 62.51 -24.85 -9.33
C PHE A 69 62.80 -24.06 -8.05
N THR A 70 64.08 -23.80 -7.81
CA THR A 70 64.58 -23.09 -6.63
C THR A 70 65.48 -21.91 -7.03
N GLY A 71 65.93 -21.11 -6.07
CA GLY A 71 66.80 -19.96 -6.37
C GLY A 71 66.11 -18.87 -7.21
N THR A 72 66.86 -18.23 -8.11
CA THR A 72 66.38 -17.04 -8.85
C THR A 72 65.26 -17.44 -9.83
N ALA A 73 64.07 -16.85 -9.70
CA ALA A 73 62.98 -17.14 -10.63
C ALA A 73 63.30 -16.66 -12.06
N GLY A 74 62.83 -17.41 -13.07
CA GLY A 74 63.04 -17.08 -14.48
C GLY A 74 62.10 -17.84 -15.41
N THR A 75 62.32 -17.69 -16.72
CA THR A 75 61.53 -18.36 -17.76
C THR A 75 62.18 -19.67 -18.18
N VAL A 76 61.44 -20.77 -18.09
CA VAL A 76 61.89 -22.11 -18.48
C VAL A 76 61.15 -22.49 -19.77
N THR A 77 61.88 -22.58 -20.87
CA THR A 77 61.29 -22.83 -22.20
C THR A 77 61.46 -24.30 -22.59
N LEU A 78 60.36 -25.03 -22.70
CA LEU A 78 60.35 -26.40 -23.23
C LEU A 78 60.64 -26.35 -24.73
N THR A 79 61.79 -26.88 -25.15
CA THR A 79 62.17 -27.04 -26.56
C THR A 79 61.93 -28.46 -27.08
N SER A 80 61.47 -29.36 -26.21
CA SER A 80 60.90 -30.68 -26.52
C SER A 80 59.79 -31.00 -25.50
N SER A 81 58.92 -31.97 -25.78
CA SER A 81 57.97 -32.47 -24.77
C SER A 81 58.72 -33.15 -23.63
N ILE A 82 58.32 -32.88 -22.39
CA ILE A 82 59.01 -33.30 -21.16
C ILE A 82 58.06 -34.15 -20.31
N THR A 83 58.58 -35.22 -19.71
CA THR A 83 57.88 -35.92 -18.61
C THR A 83 58.64 -35.73 -17.30
N ALA A 84 57.93 -35.36 -16.24
CA ALA A 84 58.44 -35.23 -14.88
C ALA A 84 57.57 -35.99 -13.88
N GLY A 85 58.21 -36.47 -12.80
CA GLY A 85 57.53 -37.05 -11.64
C GLY A 85 56.65 -36.00 -10.97
N ASN A 86 57.28 -35.07 -10.25
CA ASN A 86 56.63 -33.93 -9.61
C ASN A 86 57.34 -32.61 -10.00
N LEU A 87 56.62 -31.49 -9.88
CA LEU A 87 57.20 -30.14 -9.97
C LEU A 87 57.13 -29.49 -8.59
N TYR A 88 58.26 -29.01 -8.08
CA TYR A 88 58.36 -28.31 -6.81
C TYR A 88 58.90 -26.89 -7.03
N PHE A 89 58.08 -25.89 -6.74
CA PHE A 89 58.50 -24.50 -6.70
C PHE A 89 58.73 -24.09 -5.25
N THR A 90 59.99 -23.78 -4.92
CA THR A 90 60.39 -23.45 -3.54
C THR A 90 60.63 -21.95 -3.33
N ASN A 91 60.56 -21.16 -4.40
CA ASN A 91 60.71 -19.71 -4.33
C ASN A 91 59.38 -19.03 -3.96
N ALA A 92 59.32 -18.43 -2.77
CA ALA A 92 58.11 -17.76 -2.30
C ALA A 92 57.96 -16.30 -2.77
N THR A 93 58.97 -15.70 -3.40
CA THR A 93 59.05 -14.26 -3.68
C THR A 93 59.24 -13.89 -5.16
N GLY A 94 59.33 -14.87 -6.06
CA GLY A 94 59.45 -14.67 -7.51
C GLY A 94 58.69 -15.72 -8.32
N SER A 95 58.23 -15.37 -9.52
CA SER A 95 57.43 -16.27 -10.37
C SER A 95 58.29 -16.97 -11.41
N TYR A 96 58.32 -18.30 -11.36
CA TYR A 96 58.77 -19.10 -12.50
C TYR A 96 57.71 -19.08 -13.61
N VAL A 97 58.17 -19.02 -14.85
CA VAL A 97 57.32 -19.07 -16.05
C VAL A 97 57.75 -20.25 -16.90
N LEU A 98 56.99 -21.34 -16.89
CA LEU A 98 57.25 -22.49 -17.76
C LEU A 98 56.47 -22.29 -19.06
N THR A 99 57.15 -22.18 -20.19
CA THR A 99 56.55 -21.96 -21.51
C THR A 99 57.02 -23.00 -22.51
N ASN A 100 56.37 -23.09 -23.66
CA ASN A 100 56.84 -23.91 -24.78
C ASN A 100 57.46 -23.02 -25.87
N ALA A 101 58.35 -23.61 -26.68
CA ALA A 101 59.07 -22.90 -27.73
C ALA A 101 58.24 -22.72 -29.00
N THR A 102 57.47 -23.74 -29.39
CA THR A 102 56.71 -23.75 -30.66
C THR A 102 55.20 -23.85 -30.46
N GLY A 103 54.73 -24.07 -29.23
CA GLY A 103 53.32 -24.28 -28.92
C GLY A 103 52.87 -25.74 -28.98
N ALA A 104 53.74 -26.65 -29.45
CA ALA A 104 53.44 -28.08 -29.58
C ALA A 104 53.98 -28.93 -28.43
N GLU A 105 54.94 -28.40 -27.67
CA GLU A 105 55.59 -29.11 -26.58
C GLU A 105 54.64 -29.27 -25.39
N VAL A 106 54.60 -30.48 -24.83
CA VAL A 106 53.73 -30.87 -23.71
C VAL A 106 54.56 -31.17 -22.48
N LEU A 107 54.11 -30.71 -21.33
CA LEU A 107 54.64 -31.06 -20.02
C LEU A 107 53.77 -32.17 -19.39
N THR A 108 54.27 -33.40 -19.38
CA THR A 108 53.62 -34.50 -18.68
C THR A 108 54.09 -34.52 -17.23
N VAL A 109 53.18 -34.38 -16.27
CA VAL A 109 53.48 -34.45 -14.83
C VAL A 109 52.78 -35.67 -14.26
N ALA A 110 53.52 -36.66 -13.75
CA ALA A 110 52.95 -37.92 -13.28
C ALA A 110 52.28 -37.80 -11.89
N GLY A 111 52.83 -36.97 -11.01
CA GLY A 111 52.39 -36.79 -9.63
C GLY A 111 51.74 -35.43 -9.36
N ALA A 112 52.50 -34.53 -8.75
CA ALA A 112 52.02 -33.28 -8.19
C ALA A 112 52.77 -32.05 -8.73
N ILE A 113 52.08 -30.90 -8.67
CA ILE A 113 52.67 -29.57 -8.80
C ILE A 113 52.51 -28.89 -7.44
N ASP A 114 53.62 -28.63 -6.75
CA ASP A 114 53.65 -27.87 -5.51
C ASP A 114 54.20 -26.47 -5.76
N THR A 115 53.37 -25.45 -5.58
CA THR A 115 53.75 -24.05 -5.84
C THR A 115 54.40 -23.36 -4.65
N GLY A 116 54.67 -24.07 -3.54
CA GLY A 116 55.16 -23.46 -2.32
C GLY A 116 54.21 -22.36 -1.85
N GLY A 117 54.73 -21.15 -1.62
CA GLY A 117 53.93 -19.97 -1.23
C GLY A 117 53.76 -18.89 -2.31
N GLY A 118 54.34 -19.07 -3.50
CA GLY A 118 54.38 -18.05 -4.56
C GLY A 118 53.36 -18.23 -5.68
N GLU A 119 53.27 -17.26 -6.60
CA GLU A 119 52.55 -17.42 -7.87
C GLU A 119 53.53 -17.89 -8.95
N HIS A 120 53.15 -18.93 -9.70
CA HIS A 120 53.95 -19.47 -10.80
C HIS A 120 53.08 -19.73 -12.02
N ILE A 121 53.65 -19.48 -13.19
CA ILE A 121 52.95 -19.49 -14.47
C ILE A 121 53.38 -20.73 -15.24
N ILE A 122 52.42 -21.53 -15.71
CA ILE A 122 52.68 -22.60 -16.68
C ILE A 122 51.87 -22.33 -17.94
N GLY A 123 52.57 -21.83 -18.96
CA GLY A 123 52.07 -21.56 -20.30
C GLY A 123 52.03 -22.78 -21.21
N ALA A 124 52.72 -23.88 -20.89
CA ALA A 124 52.70 -25.11 -21.69
C ALA A 124 51.48 -26.01 -21.35
N PRO A 125 50.95 -26.82 -22.30
CA PRO A 125 49.99 -27.88 -22.00
C PRO A 125 50.52 -28.85 -20.94
N ILE A 126 49.71 -29.13 -19.91
CA ILE A 126 50.01 -30.06 -18.82
C ILE A 126 49.16 -31.31 -19.00
N VAL A 127 49.81 -32.48 -19.10
CA VAL A 127 49.13 -33.78 -19.21
C VAL A 127 49.41 -34.62 -17.97
N ASN A 128 48.35 -35.19 -17.40
CA ASN A 128 48.44 -36.22 -16.36
C ASN A 128 47.49 -37.37 -16.73
N SER A 129 47.97 -38.61 -16.64
CA SER A 129 47.19 -39.81 -17.00
C SER A 129 46.31 -40.35 -15.85
N SER A 130 46.32 -39.69 -14.70
CA SER A 130 45.59 -40.05 -13.48
C SER A 130 44.88 -38.81 -12.89
N THR A 131 45.32 -38.33 -11.72
CA THR A 131 44.88 -37.05 -11.13
C THR A 131 46.09 -36.18 -10.83
N LEU A 132 46.13 -34.97 -11.41
CA LEU A 132 47.14 -33.97 -11.11
C LEU A 132 46.83 -33.34 -9.74
N ASN A 133 47.75 -33.48 -8.79
CA ASN A 133 47.62 -32.86 -7.47
C ASN A 133 48.31 -31.49 -7.45
N LYS A 134 47.54 -30.43 -7.23
CA LYS A 134 48.04 -29.09 -6.95
C LYS A 134 48.18 -28.90 -5.44
N ASN A 135 49.42 -28.79 -4.97
CA ASN A 135 49.82 -28.56 -3.57
C ASN A 135 50.49 -27.17 -3.41
N GLY A 136 50.85 -26.82 -2.18
CA GLY A 136 51.42 -25.52 -1.82
C GLY A 136 50.38 -24.40 -1.76
N GLY A 137 50.52 -23.51 -0.78
CA GLY A 137 49.62 -22.36 -0.57
C GLY A 137 49.65 -21.29 -1.66
N GLY A 138 50.61 -21.36 -2.58
CA GLY A 138 50.75 -20.47 -3.73
C GLY A 138 49.77 -20.70 -4.89
N ARG A 139 49.82 -19.83 -5.91
CA ARG A 139 48.98 -19.89 -7.11
C ARG A 139 49.68 -20.62 -8.25
N LEU A 140 48.97 -21.56 -8.89
CA LEU A 140 49.30 -22.03 -10.24
C LEU A 140 48.48 -21.23 -11.26
N HIS A 141 49.14 -20.42 -12.07
CA HIS A 141 48.52 -19.55 -13.07
C HIS A 141 48.65 -20.17 -14.46
N LEU A 142 47.50 -20.39 -15.11
CA LEU A 142 47.37 -20.83 -16.50
C LEU A 142 46.98 -19.64 -17.40
N PRO A 143 47.94 -19.00 -18.08
CA PRO A 143 47.74 -17.74 -18.80
C PRO A 143 47.01 -17.94 -20.14
N VAL A 144 46.64 -16.82 -20.79
CA VAL A 144 46.00 -16.78 -22.12
C VAL A 144 46.92 -17.34 -23.22
N ASP A 145 48.22 -17.07 -23.14
CA ASP A 145 49.20 -17.38 -24.18
C ASP A 145 49.78 -18.80 -24.07
N ASN A 146 50.33 -19.32 -25.18
CA ASN A 146 51.14 -20.54 -25.27
C ASN A 146 50.43 -21.89 -25.08
N GLY A 147 49.09 -21.92 -25.05
CA GLY A 147 48.32 -23.17 -25.09
C GLY A 147 48.24 -23.89 -23.74
N ALA A 148 48.48 -23.19 -22.63
CA ALA A 148 48.26 -23.68 -21.27
C ALA A 148 46.90 -24.41 -21.22
N THR A 149 46.94 -25.70 -20.95
CA THR A 149 45.77 -26.59 -20.97
C THR A 149 46.02 -27.70 -19.97
N LEU A 150 45.12 -27.90 -19.02
CA LEU A 150 45.13 -29.05 -18.12
C LEU A 150 44.36 -30.21 -18.74
N PHE A 151 45.03 -31.34 -18.98
CA PHE A 151 44.40 -32.60 -19.38
C PHE A 151 44.33 -33.59 -18.22
N GLY A 152 43.21 -34.31 -18.12
CA GLY A 152 42.95 -35.28 -17.06
C GLY A 152 42.18 -34.70 -15.86
N ALA A 153 42.12 -35.44 -14.77
CA ALA A 153 41.49 -34.98 -13.53
C ALA A 153 42.47 -34.13 -12.71
N VAL A 154 41.96 -33.12 -11.99
CA VAL A 154 42.79 -32.20 -11.18
C VAL A 154 42.23 -32.14 -9.76
N MET A 155 43.11 -32.19 -8.78
CA MET A 155 42.79 -31.99 -7.36
C MET A 155 43.59 -30.81 -6.83
N ILE A 156 42.89 -29.73 -6.44
CA ILE A 156 43.48 -28.54 -5.81
C ILE A 156 43.42 -28.74 -4.30
N ASN A 157 44.53 -29.19 -3.71
CA ASN A 157 44.62 -29.47 -2.27
C ASN A 157 44.91 -28.21 -1.45
N GLN A 158 45.72 -27.30 -1.99
CA GLN A 158 46.14 -26.05 -1.33
C GLN A 158 46.39 -24.94 -2.36
N GLY A 159 46.28 -23.69 -1.89
CA GLY A 159 46.43 -22.51 -2.74
C GLY A 159 45.34 -22.44 -3.80
N ASP A 160 45.63 -21.78 -4.91
CA ASP A 160 44.68 -21.64 -6.01
C ASP A 160 45.24 -22.03 -7.38
N VAL A 161 44.32 -22.41 -8.28
CA VAL A 161 44.59 -22.49 -9.72
C VAL A 161 43.84 -21.34 -10.37
N SER A 162 44.57 -20.43 -11.02
CA SER A 162 44.01 -19.31 -11.78
C SER A 162 44.00 -19.64 -13.27
N VAL A 163 42.84 -19.49 -13.90
CA VAL A 163 42.61 -19.82 -15.32
C VAL A 163 42.23 -18.55 -16.08
N GLU A 164 42.99 -18.25 -17.14
CA GLU A 164 42.80 -17.08 -17.99
C GLU A 164 42.46 -17.42 -19.46
N ASN A 165 42.57 -18.69 -19.84
CA ASN A 165 42.33 -19.16 -21.21
C ASN A 165 41.15 -20.14 -21.26
N ASN A 166 40.32 -20.06 -22.30
CA ASN A 166 39.32 -21.08 -22.65
C ASN A 166 39.92 -22.50 -22.73
N ASN A 167 41.17 -22.62 -23.18
CA ASN A 167 41.88 -23.91 -23.25
C ASN A 167 42.52 -24.31 -21.89
N GLY A 168 42.81 -23.34 -21.00
CA GLY A 168 43.48 -23.49 -19.69
C GLY A 168 43.00 -24.65 -18.85
N ALA A 169 41.67 -24.79 -18.76
CA ALA A 169 41.03 -25.92 -18.11
C ALA A 169 39.99 -26.59 -19.01
N GLY A 170 39.72 -26.08 -20.21
CA GLY A 170 38.64 -26.53 -21.10
C GLY A 170 38.70 -28.01 -21.53
N GLN A 171 39.80 -28.71 -21.25
CA GLN A 171 40.02 -30.13 -21.56
C GLN A 171 40.22 -31.03 -20.33
N SER A 172 40.16 -30.49 -19.11
CA SER A 172 40.18 -31.32 -17.89
C SER A 172 38.89 -32.12 -17.78
N THR A 173 38.98 -33.39 -17.34
CA THR A 173 37.80 -34.24 -17.19
C THR A 173 36.98 -33.87 -15.96
N SER A 174 37.65 -33.47 -14.88
CA SER A 174 37.05 -33.01 -13.63
C SER A 174 38.06 -32.25 -12.78
N ILE A 175 37.57 -31.31 -11.96
CA ILE A 175 38.38 -30.56 -10.99
C ILE A 175 37.75 -30.72 -9.61
N THR A 176 38.55 -31.04 -8.61
CA THR A 176 38.13 -31.07 -7.20
C THR A 176 38.89 -30.01 -6.43
N VAL A 177 38.18 -29.12 -5.75
CA VAL A 177 38.75 -28.04 -4.92
C VAL A 177 38.57 -28.40 -3.46
N ALA A 178 39.66 -28.66 -2.73
CA ALA A 178 39.62 -28.97 -1.31
C ALA A 178 39.19 -27.76 -0.45
N ASP A 179 38.79 -28.03 0.79
CA ASP A 179 38.47 -26.97 1.75
C ASP A 179 39.70 -26.08 2.01
N GLY A 180 39.51 -24.77 1.93
CA GLY A 180 40.57 -23.78 2.02
C GLY A 180 41.39 -23.54 0.74
N ALA A 181 41.07 -24.22 -0.38
CA ALA A 181 41.67 -23.98 -1.70
C ALA A 181 40.71 -23.26 -2.65
N ALA A 182 41.18 -22.75 -3.79
CA ALA A 182 40.31 -22.07 -4.76
C ALA A 182 40.62 -22.42 -6.22
N LEU A 183 39.55 -22.48 -7.02
CA LEU A 183 39.61 -22.34 -8.47
C LEU A 183 39.23 -20.89 -8.82
N VAL A 184 40.16 -20.16 -9.42
CA VAL A 184 40.00 -18.75 -9.78
C VAL A 184 39.84 -18.64 -11.30
N LEU A 185 38.70 -18.12 -11.73
CA LEU A 185 38.38 -17.81 -13.11
C LEU A 185 38.62 -16.32 -13.35
N ASN A 186 39.28 -15.97 -14.45
CA ASN A 186 39.57 -14.59 -14.79
C ASN A 186 39.21 -14.35 -16.27
N GLY A 187 38.00 -13.82 -16.52
CA GLY A 187 37.42 -13.62 -17.85
C GLY A 187 37.37 -12.17 -18.33
N GLY A 188 38.22 -11.29 -17.79
CA GLY A 188 38.31 -9.86 -18.13
C GLY A 188 38.87 -9.61 -19.54
N THR A 189 40.01 -8.93 -19.64
CA THR A 189 40.79 -8.86 -20.89
C THR A 189 41.46 -10.19 -21.23
N SER A 190 41.37 -11.17 -20.32
CA SER A 190 41.85 -12.53 -20.44
C SER A 190 40.84 -13.36 -21.25
N GLY A 191 41.29 -14.13 -22.24
CA GLY A 191 40.45 -14.82 -23.23
C GLY A 191 39.50 -15.92 -22.72
N LEU A 192 39.24 -16.01 -21.40
CA LEU A 192 38.32 -16.95 -20.78
C LEU A 192 36.87 -16.44 -20.85
N THR A 193 36.14 -16.86 -21.88
CA THR A 193 34.70 -16.63 -22.04
C THR A 193 33.86 -17.83 -21.61
N SER A 194 34.43 -19.04 -21.61
CA SER A 194 33.74 -20.29 -21.29
C SER A 194 34.61 -21.30 -20.52
N PHE A 195 34.00 -22.02 -19.56
CA PHE A 195 34.64 -23.03 -18.73
C PHE A 195 33.80 -24.31 -18.69
N ASN A 196 34.33 -25.42 -19.19
CA ASN A 196 33.55 -26.66 -19.43
C ASN A 196 33.72 -27.80 -18.41
N PRO A 197 34.82 -27.92 -17.63
CA PRO A 197 34.98 -29.02 -16.69
C PRO A 197 33.93 -29.10 -15.60
N ASN A 198 33.63 -30.32 -15.17
CA ASN A 198 32.90 -30.55 -13.93
C ASN A 198 33.78 -30.15 -12.74
N VAL A 199 33.23 -29.38 -11.79
CA VAL A 199 33.95 -28.92 -10.60
C VAL A 199 33.23 -29.39 -9.35
N THR A 200 33.94 -30.09 -8.47
CA THR A 200 33.49 -30.36 -7.10
C THR A 200 34.17 -29.39 -6.14
N ILE A 201 33.39 -28.59 -5.41
CA ILE A 201 33.91 -27.59 -4.46
C ILE A 201 33.63 -27.96 -3.02
N TYR A 202 34.67 -27.90 -2.17
CA TYR A 202 34.57 -28.07 -0.72
C TYR A 202 34.84 -26.71 -0.04
N GLY A 203 33.93 -26.30 0.84
CA GLY A 203 34.16 -25.18 1.76
C GLY A 203 34.18 -23.78 1.12
N SER A 204 34.73 -22.81 1.86
CA SER A 204 34.60 -21.38 1.54
C SER A 204 35.68 -20.82 0.62
N GLY A 205 36.64 -21.67 0.25
CA GLY A 205 37.89 -21.31 -0.40
C GLY A 205 38.78 -20.40 0.43
N ILE A 206 39.80 -19.83 -0.22
CA ILE A 206 40.82 -18.99 0.42
C ILE A 206 40.17 -17.71 0.94
N THR A 207 40.39 -17.38 2.21
CA THR A 207 39.91 -16.14 2.87
C THR A 207 38.40 -15.88 2.73
N ASN A 208 37.57 -16.92 2.58
CA ASN A 208 36.12 -16.83 2.29
C ASN A 208 35.78 -16.17 0.94
N SER A 209 36.74 -16.12 0.00
CA SER A 209 36.59 -15.54 -1.33
C SER A 209 36.16 -16.56 -2.39
N GLY A 210 35.53 -17.67 -1.95
CA GLY A 210 34.99 -18.71 -2.84
C GLY A 210 35.97 -19.84 -3.11
N ALA A 211 35.48 -21.07 -2.98
CA ALA A 211 36.17 -22.25 -3.53
C ALA A 211 36.09 -22.24 -5.08
N LEU A 212 35.06 -21.60 -5.63
CA LEU A 212 34.99 -21.16 -7.02
C LEU A 212 34.86 -19.64 -7.03
N ARG A 213 35.83 -18.94 -7.62
CA ARG A 213 35.89 -17.48 -7.64
C ARG A 213 35.97 -16.97 -9.08
N ASN A 214 35.17 -15.98 -9.44
CA ASN A 214 35.36 -15.21 -10.66
C ASN A 214 35.96 -13.85 -10.31
N LEU A 215 37.20 -13.62 -10.74
CA LEU A 215 38.01 -12.47 -10.36
C LEU A 215 37.71 -11.24 -11.22
N SER A 216 37.46 -11.42 -12.52
CA SER A 216 37.16 -10.31 -13.44
C SER A 216 36.40 -10.77 -14.68
N GLY A 217 35.73 -9.82 -15.35
CA GLY A 217 35.00 -10.07 -16.59
C GLY A 217 33.87 -11.09 -16.49
N VAL A 218 33.39 -11.56 -17.65
CA VAL A 218 32.24 -12.47 -17.74
C VAL A 218 32.72 -13.86 -18.13
N THR A 219 32.48 -14.85 -17.28
CA THR A 219 32.85 -16.25 -17.57
C THR A 219 31.61 -17.13 -17.55
N THR A 220 31.38 -17.87 -18.64
CA THR A 220 30.29 -18.83 -18.75
C THR A 220 30.75 -20.22 -18.31
N PHE A 221 30.17 -20.77 -17.25
CA PHE A 221 30.47 -22.10 -16.74
C PHE A 221 29.45 -23.12 -17.27
N ASN A 222 29.91 -24.06 -18.10
CA ASN A 222 29.07 -25.07 -18.77
C ASN A 222 29.15 -26.46 -18.13
N GLY A 223 30.21 -26.76 -17.36
CA GLY A 223 30.35 -28.02 -16.65
C GLY A 223 29.36 -28.16 -15.50
N GLN A 224 29.28 -29.31 -14.85
CA GLN A 224 28.50 -29.48 -13.63
C GLN A 224 29.25 -28.89 -12.42
N ILE A 225 28.55 -28.19 -11.53
CA ILE A 225 29.08 -27.80 -10.22
C ILE A 225 28.51 -28.76 -9.16
N ILE A 226 29.38 -29.36 -8.35
CA ILE A 226 29.02 -30.30 -7.30
C ILE A 226 29.49 -29.76 -5.95
N LEU A 227 28.61 -29.74 -4.94
CA LEU A 227 28.97 -29.36 -3.58
C LEU A 227 29.50 -30.57 -2.84
N GLY A 228 30.79 -30.53 -2.50
CA GLY A 228 31.46 -31.59 -1.73
C GLY A 228 31.26 -31.47 -0.21
N ALA A 229 30.93 -30.27 0.28
CA ALA A 229 30.72 -29.99 1.69
C ALA A 229 29.59 -28.99 1.92
N ASN A 230 29.13 -28.91 3.17
CA ASN A 230 28.18 -27.88 3.58
C ASN A 230 28.85 -26.49 3.55
N ASN A 231 28.08 -25.45 3.18
CA ASN A 231 28.53 -24.06 3.10
C ASN A 231 29.63 -23.82 2.05
N SER A 232 29.62 -24.55 0.94
CA SER A 232 30.52 -24.27 -0.19
C SER A 232 30.23 -22.90 -0.80
N VAL A 233 31.27 -22.12 -1.10
CA VAL A 233 31.14 -20.72 -1.55
C VAL A 233 31.49 -20.56 -3.04
N ILE A 234 30.59 -19.94 -3.79
CA ILE A 234 30.87 -19.34 -5.11
C ILE A 234 30.96 -17.83 -4.93
N TYR A 235 32.00 -17.22 -5.49
CA TYR A 235 32.30 -15.81 -5.30
C TYR A 235 32.48 -15.06 -6.63
N ALA A 236 31.92 -13.85 -6.73
CA ALA A 236 32.19 -12.92 -7.83
C ALA A 236 32.76 -11.59 -7.32
N ASP A 237 33.94 -11.23 -7.80
CA ASP A 237 34.57 -9.94 -7.50
C ASP A 237 33.85 -8.77 -8.19
N SER A 238 34.11 -7.55 -7.71
CA SER A 238 33.45 -6.34 -8.22
C SER A 238 33.69 -6.16 -9.72
N GLY A 239 32.60 -5.98 -10.48
CA GLY A 239 32.65 -5.84 -11.93
C GLY A 239 32.81 -7.15 -12.71
N SER A 240 32.84 -8.30 -12.03
CA SER A 240 32.87 -9.62 -12.66
C SER A 240 31.48 -10.26 -12.73
N SER A 241 31.28 -11.23 -13.61
CA SER A 241 30.05 -12.02 -13.70
C SER A 241 30.34 -13.49 -14.00
N LEU A 242 29.99 -14.38 -13.07
CA LEU A 242 30.00 -15.81 -13.33
C LEU A 242 28.62 -16.24 -13.86
N VAL A 243 28.56 -16.89 -15.01
CA VAL A 243 27.31 -17.34 -15.63
C VAL A 243 27.29 -18.86 -15.70
N TYR A 244 26.59 -19.52 -14.80
CA TYR A 244 26.36 -20.96 -14.85
C TYR A 244 25.28 -21.29 -15.88
N ASN A 245 25.69 -21.91 -16.99
CA ASN A 245 24.83 -22.32 -18.10
C ASN A 245 24.90 -23.84 -18.34
N GLY A 246 25.23 -24.61 -17.29
CA GLY A 246 25.25 -26.07 -17.36
C GLY A 246 23.87 -26.65 -17.68
N THR A 247 23.83 -27.65 -18.56
CA THR A 247 22.61 -28.42 -18.88
C THR A 247 22.27 -29.44 -17.79
N THR A 248 23.22 -29.71 -16.88
CA THR A 248 23.02 -30.49 -15.66
C THR A 248 22.87 -29.53 -14.48
N PRO A 249 22.02 -29.81 -13.48
CA PRO A 249 21.90 -28.94 -12.33
C PRO A 249 23.17 -28.93 -11.46
N LEU A 250 23.46 -27.77 -10.86
CA LEU A 250 24.36 -27.68 -9.70
C LEU A 250 23.77 -28.55 -8.59
N THR A 251 24.54 -29.47 -8.02
CA THR A 251 24.00 -30.46 -7.08
C THR A 251 24.84 -30.65 -5.83
N ASP A 252 24.21 -31.06 -4.74
CA ASP A 252 24.86 -31.57 -3.53
C ASP A 252 24.81 -33.11 -3.45
N ASN A 253 24.40 -33.79 -4.52
CA ASN A 253 24.17 -35.24 -4.55
C ASN A 253 23.21 -35.73 -3.44
N GLY A 254 22.27 -34.90 -2.99
CA GLY A 254 21.29 -35.25 -1.95
C GLY A 254 21.80 -35.15 -0.51
N ASN A 255 22.97 -34.54 -0.28
CA ASN A 255 23.59 -34.45 1.05
C ASN A 255 23.04 -33.33 1.95
N ASN A 256 22.06 -32.55 1.48
CA ASN A 256 21.49 -31.40 2.17
C ASN A 256 22.50 -30.28 2.48
N TYR A 257 23.41 -30.01 1.55
CA TYR A 257 24.44 -28.97 1.72
C TYR A 257 23.93 -27.59 1.32
N ASN A 258 24.32 -26.59 2.10
CA ASN A 258 24.08 -25.19 1.79
C ASN A 258 25.06 -24.70 0.71
N LEU A 259 24.53 -23.94 -0.24
CA LEU A 259 25.31 -23.16 -1.20
C LEU A 259 25.37 -21.72 -0.72
N ILE A 260 26.57 -21.16 -0.60
CA ILE A 260 26.76 -19.73 -0.35
C ILE A 260 27.18 -19.07 -1.66
N ILE A 261 26.42 -18.05 -2.06
CA ILE A 261 26.84 -17.11 -3.10
C ILE A 261 27.24 -15.82 -2.41
N ASN A 262 28.42 -15.32 -2.74
CA ASN A 262 28.91 -14.06 -2.21
C ASN A 262 29.50 -13.22 -3.34
N ALA A 263 29.44 -11.90 -3.19
CA ALA A 263 30.01 -10.99 -4.16
C ALA A 263 30.41 -9.66 -3.51
N SER A 264 31.42 -9.01 -4.09
CA SER A 264 31.81 -7.64 -3.72
C SER A 264 31.37 -6.64 -4.78
N GLY A 265 31.04 -5.41 -4.37
CA GLY A 265 30.69 -4.32 -5.29
C GLY A 265 29.59 -4.72 -6.27
N SER A 266 29.84 -4.54 -7.57
CA SER A 266 28.91 -4.89 -8.66
C SER A 266 29.09 -6.33 -9.22
N GLY A 267 29.74 -7.22 -8.47
CA GLY A 267 29.94 -8.61 -8.88
C GLY A 267 28.61 -9.38 -8.99
N ASN A 268 28.49 -10.21 -10.03
CA ASN A 268 27.28 -10.98 -10.29
C ASN A 268 27.55 -12.49 -10.39
N VAL A 269 26.59 -13.28 -9.91
CA VAL A 269 26.54 -14.73 -10.17
C VAL A 269 25.19 -15.06 -10.77
N HIS A 270 25.17 -15.52 -12.02
CA HIS A 270 24.00 -16.06 -12.69
C HIS A 270 23.99 -17.58 -12.51
N LEU A 271 23.04 -18.11 -11.76
CA LEU A 271 22.86 -19.55 -11.58
C LEU A 271 21.79 -20.06 -12.56
N GLY A 272 22.15 -21.02 -13.41
CA GLY A 272 21.22 -21.88 -14.15
C GLY A 272 20.44 -22.84 -13.23
N GLN A 273 20.34 -24.12 -13.59
CA GLN A 273 19.59 -25.11 -12.80
C GLN A 273 20.32 -25.48 -11.49
N ILE A 274 19.58 -25.58 -10.38
CA ILE A 274 20.10 -25.95 -9.04
C ILE A 274 19.25 -27.08 -8.44
N SER A 275 19.88 -28.10 -7.88
CA SER A 275 19.28 -29.23 -7.18
C SER A 275 20.08 -29.55 -5.91
N ILE A 276 19.86 -28.76 -4.85
CA ILE A 276 20.49 -28.94 -3.53
C ILE A 276 19.42 -29.21 -2.45
N GLY A 277 19.76 -30.03 -1.45
CA GLY A 277 18.89 -30.30 -0.29
C GLY A 277 19.04 -29.31 0.87
N GLY A 278 20.07 -28.45 0.83
CA GLY A 278 20.31 -27.43 1.85
C GLY A 278 19.64 -26.11 1.53
N SER A 279 20.27 -25.03 1.99
CA SER A 279 19.80 -23.65 1.79
C SER A 279 20.67 -22.92 0.76
N LEU A 280 20.04 -22.04 -0.02
CA LEU A 280 20.75 -21.02 -0.80
C LEU A 280 20.97 -19.78 0.08
N ILE A 281 22.22 -19.37 0.26
CA ILE A 281 22.60 -18.26 1.14
C ILE A 281 23.29 -17.20 0.29
N LEU A 282 22.69 -16.03 0.18
CA LEU A 282 23.26 -14.88 -0.54
C LEU A 282 23.86 -13.90 0.46
N LYS A 283 25.16 -13.60 0.31
CA LYS A 283 25.91 -12.68 1.16
C LYS A 283 26.51 -11.52 0.35
N GLY A 284 26.67 -10.37 1.01
CA GLY A 284 27.39 -9.22 0.47
C GLY A 284 26.55 -8.28 -0.42
N PRO A 285 27.12 -7.15 -0.86
CA PRO A 285 26.43 -6.10 -1.63
C PRO A 285 26.21 -6.44 -3.12
N GLY A 286 26.75 -7.56 -3.61
CA GLY A 286 26.60 -7.95 -5.00
C GLY A 286 25.24 -8.57 -5.33
N SER A 287 25.00 -8.79 -6.61
CA SER A 287 23.73 -9.35 -7.11
C SER A 287 23.89 -10.82 -7.49
N CYS A 288 22.93 -11.65 -7.13
CA CYS A 288 22.80 -13.00 -7.68
C CYS A 288 21.58 -13.03 -8.57
N TYR A 289 21.77 -13.44 -9.81
CA TYR A 289 20.70 -13.74 -10.74
C TYR A 289 20.50 -15.26 -10.72
N SER A 290 19.28 -15.75 -10.59
CA SER A 290 19.04 -17.19 -10.58
C SER A 290 17.84 -17.57 -11.43
N TYR A 291 18.08 -18.51 -12.33
CA TYR A 291 17.07 -19.22 -13.10
C TYR A 291 16.55 -20.41 -12.29
N LEU A 292 15.56 -20.16 -11.41
CA LEU A 292 14.96 -21.19 -10.54
C LEU A 292 14.09 -22.24 -11.28
N ASN A 293 14.12 -22.28 -12.61
CA ASN A 293 13.17 -22.96 -13.49
C ASN A 293 13.18 -24.50 -13.46
N SER A 294 14.06 -25.15 -12.70
CA SER A 294 14.17 -26.62 -12.67
C SER A 294 14.70 -27.16 -11.35
N ILE A 295 14.47 -26.43 -10.26
CA ILE A 295 14.68 -27.00 -8.93
C ILE A 295 13.70 -28.14 -8.78
N THR A 296 14.21 -29.36 -8.63
CA THR A 296 13.42 -30.50 -8.18
C THR A 296 12.86 -30.17 -6.77
N PRO A 297 11.53 -30.02 -6.61
CA PRO A 297 10.91 -29.50 -5.39
C PRO A 297 11.19 -30.28 -4.10
N SER A 298 11.67 -31.52 -4.19
CA SER A 298 11.71 -32.44 -3.05
C SER A 298 12.87 -32.21 -2.06
N ALA A 299 13.74 -31.20 -2.25
CA ALA A 299 14.94 -31.04 -1.43
C ALA A 299 15.25 -29.63 -0.90
N TRP A 300 14.85 -28.53 -1.56
CA TRP A 300 15.26 -27.18 -1.15
C TRP A 300 14.63 -26.76 0.20
N LYS A 301 15.46 -26.46 1.22
CA LYS A 301 14.99 -26.10 2.58
C LYS A 301 14.71 -24.62 2.81
N SER A 302 15.63 -23.72 2.47
CA SER A 302 15.45 -22.29 2.73
C SER A 302 16.29 -21.39 1.83
N THR A 303 15.94 -20.10 1.78
CA THR A 303 16.73 -19.06 1.11
C THR A 303 17.02 -17.95 2.12
N TYR A 304 18.29 -17.64 2.34
CA TYR A 304 18.75 -16.54 3.21
C TYR A 304 19.37 -15.44 2.37
N ILE A 305 18.97 -14.19 2.57
CA ILE A 305 19.52 -13.02 1.87
C ILE A 305 19.90 -11.97 2.90
N SER A 306 21.21 -11.69 3.04
CA SER A 306 21.71 -10.65 3.94
C SER A 306 21.50 -9.25 3.39
N GLN A 307 21.71 -8.24 4.24
CA GLN A 307 21.73 -6.83 3.85
C GLN A 307 22.67 -6.58 2.66
N GLY A 308 22.19 -5.82 1.68
CA GLY A 308 22.91 -5.53 0.44
C GLY A 308 22.84 -6.62 -0.63
N GLY A 309 22.49 -7.86 -0.25
CA GLY A 309 22.31 -8.96 -1.20
C GLY A 309 21.01 -8.79 -1.99
N THR A 310 21.09 -9.01 -3.31
CA THR A 310 19.90 -8.99 -4.18
C THR A 310 19.79 -10.30 -4.96
N LEU A 311 18.64 -10.97 -4.85
CA LEU A 311 18.27 -12.11 -5.69
C LEU A 311 17.38 -11.62 -6.83
N TYR A 312 17.85 -11.72 -8.06
CA TYR A 312 17.04 -11.54 -9.26
C TYR A 312 16.47 -12.89 -9.73
N VAL A 313 15.16 -12.97 -9.89
CA VAL A 313 14.46 -14.17 -10.37
C VAL A 313 13.92 -13.91 -11.78
N GLU A 314 14.41 -14.66 -12.77
CA GLU A 314 14.28 -14.29 -14.20
C GLU A 314 13.27 -15.12 -15.04
N ASN A 315 12.51 -16.09 -14.49
CA ASN A 315 11.57 -16.91 -15.29
C ASN A 315 10.38 -17.52 -14.50
N ASN A 316 9.34 -17.98 -15.22
CA ASN A 316 7.93 -18.18 -14.87
C ASN A 316 7.59 -19.39 -13.96
N ASN A 317 8.55 -20.06 -13.32
CA ASN A 317 8.31 -21.19 -12.40
C ASN A 317 9.06 -21.02 -11.07
N GLY A 318 8.70 -19.97 -10.35
CA GLY A 318 9.26 -19.63 -9.06
C GLY A 318 9.27 -20.73 -8.02
N PHE A 319 10.41 -20.93 -7.33
CA PHE A 319 10.59 -21.89 -6.22
C PHE A 319 9.79 -23.20 -6.37
N GLY A 320 9.66 -23.75 -7.59
CA GLY A 320 8.98 -25.01 -7.86
C GLY A 320 7.92 -24.99 -8.97
N THR A 321 7.56 -26.19 -9.43
CA THR A 321 6.44 -26.47 -10.34
C THR A 321 5.34 -27.21 -9.59
N GLN A 322 4.07 -26.80 -9.72
CA GLN A 322 2.90 -27.54 -9.19
C GLN A 322 2.75 -28.95 -9.82
N PRO A 323 2.11 -29.96 -9.17
CA PRO A 323 1.91 -30.21 -7.74
C PRO A 323 2.47 -31.59 -7.24
N ALA A 324 2.45 -31.76 -5.91
CA ALA A 324 2.60 -33.00 -5.11
C ALA A 324 3.99 -33.32 -4.50
N THR A 325 4.43 -32.51 -3.52
CA THR A 325 4.93 -32.93 -2.17
C THR A 325 5.36 -31.70 -1.37
N LEU A 326 5.21 -31.75 -0.03
CA LEU A 326 5.44 -30.65 0.94
C LEU A 326 6.74 -29.88 0.67
N MET A 327 6.64 -28.58 0.33
CA MET A 327 7.77 -27.64 0.44
C MET A 327 7.52 -26.69 1.60
N THR A 328 8.43 -26.69 2.56
CA THR A 328 8.54 -25.69 3.64
C THR A 328 9.69 -24.74 3.31
N THR A 329 9.60 -24.03 2.18
CA THR A 329 10.65 -23.05 1.84
C THR A 329 10.48 -21.80 2.71
N ASN A 330 11.39 -21.63 3.67
CA ASN A 330 11.53 -20.38 4.42
C ASN A 330 12.40 -19.41 3.63
N VAL A 331 11.93 -18.18 3.43
CA VAL A 331 12.75 -17.09 2.90
C VAL A 331 13.06 -16.14 4.06
N LEU A 332 14.34 -15.99 4.41
CA LEU A 332 14.79 -15.01 5.39
C LEU A 332 15.42 -13.83 4.66
N LEU A 333 14.75 -12.67 4.72
CA LEU A 333 15.27 -11.39 4.26
C LEU A 333 15.83 -10.62 5.47
N ASP A 334 17.14 -10.61 5.62
CA ASP A 334 17.85 -9.91 6.70
C ASP A 334 18.39 -8.58 6.18
N GLY A 335 17.48 -7.69 5.74
CA GLY A 335 17.80 -6.45 5.02
C GLY A 335 18.08 -6.64 3.52
N GLY A 336 18.00 -7.87 3.01
CA GLY A 336 18.20 -8.21 1.61
C GLY A 336 17.01 -7.91 0.69
N THR A 337 17.22 -8.08 -0.61
CA THR A 337 16.22 -7.80 -1.65
C THR A 337 15.95 -9.02 -2.53
N ILE A 338 14.69 -9.26 -2.87
CA ILE A 338 14.31 -10.12 -3.99
C ILE A 338 13.69 -9.23 -5.07
N ASN A 339 14.15 -9.36 -6.30
CA ASN A 339 13.61 -8.65 -7.45
C ASN A 339 13.18 -9.66 -8.52
N SER A 340 11.94 -9.59 -8.99
CA SER A 340 11.53 -10.36 -10.16
C SER A 340 11.73 -9.54 -11.44
N ILE A 341 12.19 -10.18 -12.52
CA ILE A 341 12.14 -9.59 -13.86
C ILE A 341 11.19 -10.44 -14.74
N GLY A 342 10.14 -9.81 -15.28
CA GLY A 342 9.10 -10.50 -16.06
C GLY A 342 7.90 -11.01 -15.25
N THR A 343 6.90 -11.62 -15.92
CA THR A 343 5.69 -12.18 -15.27
C THR A 343 6.03 -13.47 -14.55
N TYR A 344 5.54 -13.63 -13.32
CA TYR A 344 5.98 -14.70 -12.44
C TYR A 344 4.85 -15.24 -11.55
N THR A 345 4.89 -16.53 -11.22
CA THR A 345 4.06 -17.10 -10.14
C THR A 345 4.95 -17.84 -9.14
N MET A 346 4.94 -17.43 -7.87
CA MET A 346 5.54 -18.19 -6.77
C MET A 346 4.48 -19.14 -6.20
N TYR A 347 4.72 -20.45 -6.25
CA TYR A 347 3.85 -21.48 -5.65
C TYR A 347 4.43 -22.01 -4.35
N ALA A 348 3.63 -22.06 -3.28
CA ALA A 348 3.92 -22.84 -2.08
C ALA A 348 2.62 -23.43 -1.52
N THR A 349 2.60 -24.74 -1.26
CA THR A 349 1.40 -25.47 -0.85
C THR A 349 1.02 -25.20 0.62
N ASP A 350 2.02 -24.93 1.48
CA ASP A 350 1.85 -24.48 2.88
C ASP A 350 2.32 -23.03 3.10
N GLY A 351 2.60 -22.35 1.99
CA GLY A 351 3.02 -20.95 1.96
C GLY A 351 4.50 -20.68 2.13
N ILE A 352 4.98 -19.59 1.53
CA ILE A 352 6.34 -19.09 1.76
C ILE A 352 6.29 -18.26 3.03
N THR A 353 7.01 -18.69 4.06
CA THR A 353 7.22 -17.86 5.24
C THR A 353 8.37 -16.92 4.93
N VAL A 354 8.03 -15.65 4.69
CA VAL A 354 9.03 -14.57 4.64
C VAL A 354 9.26 -14.10 6.06
N THR A 355 10.38 -14.51 6.65
CA THR A 355 10.87 -13.87 7.87
C THR A 355 11.71 -12.66 7.45
N THR A 356 11.41 -11.50 8.00
CA THR A 356 12.17 -10.28 7.68
C THR A 356 12.73 -9.59 8.93
N ASN A 357 13.98 -9.17 8.83
CA ASN A 357 14.62 -8.21 9.74
C ASN A 357 14.83 -6.86 9.02
N GLY A 358 13.83 -6.46 8.25
CA GLY A 358 13.93 -5.43 7.21
C GLY A 358 14.19 -6.09 5.86
N GLY A 359 13.79 -5.44 4.77
CA GLY A 359 13.99 -5.98 3.42
C GLY A 359 12.96 -5.50 2.42
N THR A 360 13.26 -5.76 1.14
CA THR A 360 12.42 -5.35 0.03
C THR A 360 12.10 -6.55 -0.85
N LEU A 361 10.81 -6.76 -1.12
CA LEU A 361 10.36 -7.62 -2.19
C LEU A 361 9.87 -6.73 -3.32
N THR A 362 10.59 -6.72 -4.44
CA THR A 362 10.15 -6.05 -5.66
C THR A 362 9.55 -7.09 -6.60
N VAL A 363 8.24 -6.98 -6.83
CA VAL A 363 7.54 -7.79 -7.83
C VAL A 363 7.27 -6.87 -9.03
N ALA A 364 8.11 -6.97 -10.06
CA ALA A 364 7.95 -6.13 -11.26
C ALA A 364 6.68 -6.50 -12.05
N SER A 365 6.36 -7.80 -12.14
CA SER A 365 5.08 -8.36 -12.63
C SER A 365 4.87 -9.80 -12.10
N GLY A 366 3.62 -10.23 -11.86
CA GLY A 366 3.31 -11.60 -11.39
C GLY A 366 2.45 -11.72 -10.11
N THR A 367 2.13 -12.96 -9.70
CA THR A 367 1.40 -13.32 -8.46
C THR A 367 2.31 -14.06 -7.47
N LEU A 368 2.28 -13.65 -6.21
CA LEU A 368 2.86 -14.39 -5.09
C LEU A 368 1.74 -15.17 -4.39
N THR A 369 1.67 -16.50 -4.54
CA THR A 369 0.58 -17.28 -3.93
C THR A 369 0.94 -17.81 -2.55
N SER A 370 -0.05 -17.86 -1.66
CA SER A 370 -0.03 -18.45 -0.31
C SER A 370 1.04 -17.97 0.68
N CYS A 371 1.51 -16.73 0.68
CA CYS A 371 2.64 -16.33 1.55
C CYS A 371 2.24 -15.88 2.96
N ASN A 372 3.01 -16.30 3.97
CA ASN A 372 2.94 -15.73 5.32
C ASN A 372 4.13 -14.80 5.52
N ILE A 373 3.91 -13.61 6.09
CA ILE A 373 4.97 -12.63 6.29
C ILE A 373 5.09 -12.33 7.78
N TYR A 374 6.26 -12.61 8.34
CA TYR A 374 6.57 -12.38 9.75
C TYR A 374 7.80 -11.50 9.91
N SER A 375 7.81 -10.64 10.91
CA SER A 375 9.05 -10.02 11.38
C SER A 375 9.35 -10.44 12.81
N GLN A 376 10.55 -11.00 13.03
CA GLN A 376 11.03 -11.34 14.37
C GLN A 376 11.59 -10.12 15.12
N SER A 377 11.92 -9.03 14.40
CA SER A 377 12.52 -7.82 14.94
C SER A 377 11.62 -6.60 14.89
N ASN A 378 10.33 -6.79 14.55
CA ASN A 378 9.37 -5.73 14.29
C ASN A 378 9.77 -4.78 13.14
N ALA A 379 10.53 -5.28 12.18
CA ALA A 379 10.96 -4.52 11.03
C ALA A 379 9.85 -4.43 9.96
N SER A 380 9.87 -3.33 9.22
CA SER A 380 8.96 -3.11 8.09
C SER A 380 9.32 -3.99 6.89
N PHE A 381 8.31 -4.33 6.11
CA PHE A 381 8.44 -5.07 4.86
C PHE A 381 7.96 -4.21 3.70
N THR A 382 8.79 -4.02 2.68
CA THR A 382 8.44 -3.20 1.51
C THR A 382 8.08 -4.06 0.31
N ILE A 383 6.93 -3.77 -0.29
CA ILE A 383 6.50 -4.26 -1.59
C ILE A 383 6.75 -3.15 -2.62
N GLY A 384 7.71 -3.38 -3.52
CA GLY A 384 8.02 -2.50 -4.66
C GLY A 384 7.52 -3.11 -5.99
N GLY A 385 7.09 -2.28 -6.94
CA GLY A 385 6.71 -2.77 -8.28
C GLY A 385 5.85 -1.82 -9.11
N ALA A 386 6.02 -1.86 -10.43
CA ALA A 386 5.24 -1.10 -11.43
C ALA A 386 4.15 -1.94 -12.13
N GLY A 387 3.99 -3.22 -11.76
CA GLY A 387 3.07 -4.15 -12.42
C GLY A 387 1.64 -3.65 -12.44
N SER A 388 1.14 -3.35 -13.64
CA SER A 388 -0.26 -3.06 -13.94
C SER A 388 -0.78 -4.16 -14.87
N SER A 389 -1.95 -4.73 -14.56
CA SER A 389 -3.12 -4.49 -15.39
C SER A 389 -4.35 -5.22 -14.83
N ARG A 390 -5.27 -4.43 -14.28
CA ARG A 390 -6.71 -4.69 -14.21
C ARG A 390 -7.20 -5.73 -13.18
N PRO A 391 -8.37 -5.47 -12.55
CA PRO A 391 -9.10 -6.45 -11.73
C PRO A 391 -9.63 -7.59 -12.62
N GLY A 392 -8.81 -8.60 -12.88
CA GLY A 392 -9.11 -9.74 -13.75
C GLY A 392 -7.89 -10.46 -14.33
N GLY A 393 -6.69 -9.88 -14.23
CA GLY A 393 -5.42 -10.56 -14.50
C GLY A 393 -4.70 -10.88 -13.20
N ALA A 394 -4.35 -12.14 -12.98
CA ALA A 394 -3.73 -12.66 -11.77
C ALA A 394 -2.31 -12.07 -11.54
N ALA A 395 -2.25 -10.88 -10.94
CA ALA A 395 -1.06 -10.35 -10.27
C ALA A 395 -1.46 -9.88 -8.86
N GLY A 396 -1.29 -10.75 -7.86
CA GLY A 396 -1.61 -10.46 -6.46
C GLY A 396 -0.72 -11.22 -5.50
N ILE A 397 -0.65 -10.80 -4.23
CA ILE A 397 -0.09 -11.61 -3.15
C ILE A 397 -1.26 -12.30 -2.44
N THR A 398 -1.47 -13.59 -2.66
CA THR A 398 -2.36 -14.36 -1.77
C THR A 398 -1.62 -14.57 -0.46
N ALA A 399 -1.78 -13.66 0.50
CA ALA A 399 -1.18 -13.80 1.82
C ALA A 399 -2.08 -14.59 2.77
N GLY A 400 -1.47 -15.36 3.67
CA GLY A 400 -2.12 -16.00 4.82
C GLY A 400 -2.20 -15.04 6.01
N THR A 401 -1.12 -14.96 6.77
CA THR A 401 -0.96 -14.04 7.91
C THR A 401 0.16 -13.05 7.62
N ILE A 402 -0.06 -11.77 7.97
CA ILE A 402 0.97 -10.72 7.96
C ILE A 402 1.12 -10.17 9.38
N ASN A 403 2.23 -10.49 10.03
CA ASN A 403 2.54 -10.03 11.38
C ASN A 403 3.99 -9.53 11.49
N LEU A 404 4.14 -8.21 11.37
CA LEU A 404 5.39 -7.47 11.46
C LEU A 404 5.55 -6.78 12.84
N GLY A 405 4.74 -7.14 13.84
CA GLY A 405 4.73 -6.46 15.14
C GLY A 405 4.50 -4.96 15.02
N THR A 406 5.43 -4.13 15.52
CA THR A 406 5.38 -2.66 15.36
C THR A 406 5.82 -2.14 13.98
N GLY A 407 6.35 -3.02 13.13
CA GLY A 407 6.74 -2.71 11.76
C GLY A 407 5.54 -2.42 10.85
N ALA A 408 5.83 -1.91 9.66
CA ALA A 408 4.81 -1.59 8.67
C ALA A 408 4.94 -2.46 7.41
N LEU A 409 3.79 -2.80 6.82
CA LEU A 409 3.70 -3.23 5.44
C LEU A 409 3.70 -1.99 4.55
N ILE A 410 4.73 -1.82 3.73
CA ILE A 410 4.94 -0.62 2.93
C ILE A 410 4.74 -0.94 1.46
N LYS A 411 3.77 -0.30 0.80
CA LYS A 411 3.57 -0.35 -0.64
C LYS A 411 4.18 0.90 -1.30
N THR A 412 5.04 0.66 -2.29
CA THR A 412 5.69 1.69 -3.12
C THR A 412 5.52 1.38 -4.61
N GLY A 413 5.89 2.32 -5.49
CA GLY A 413 5.74 2.16 -6.95
C GLY A 413 4.29 2.23 -7.44
N GLY A 414 4.08 2.36 -8.76
CA GLY A 414 2.76 2.67 -9.34
C GLY A 414 1.77 1.50 -9.49
N GLY A 415 2.18 0.24 -9.26
CA GLY A 415 1.35 -0.94 -9.50
C GLY A 415 0.31 -1.24 -8.40
N ASP A 416 -0.62 -2.16 -8.70
CA ASP A 416 -1.63 -2.66 -7.75
C ASP A 416 -1.12 -3.91 -7.02
N CYS A 417 -1.39 -4.02 -5.71
CA CYS A 417 -1.05 -5.18 -4.89
C CYS A 417 -2.32 -5.73 -4.22
N ASN A 418 -2.84 -6.84 -4.71
CA ASN A 418 -3.99 -7.51 -4.10
C ASN A 418 -3.54 -8.49 -3.01
N LEU A 419 -3.90 -8.24 -1.76
CA LEU A 419 -3.64 -9.08 -0.61
C LEU A 419 -4.81 -10.03 -0.33
N GLY A 420 -4.52 -11.33 -0.28
CA GLY A 420 -5.46 -12.35 0.22
C GLY A 420 -6.48 -12.84 -0.79
N TYR A 421 -6.19 -12.82 -2.10
CA TYR A 421 -7.05 -13.40 -3.14
C TYR A 421 -7.49 -14.83 -2.76
N ALA A 422 -8.81 -15.04 -2.64
CA ALA A 422 -9.45 -16.29 -2.23
C ALA A 422 -9.11 -16.82 -0.82
N ASN A 423 -8.62 -15.95 0.08
CA ASN A 423 -8.31 -16.31 1.47
C ASN A 423 -9.24 -15.59 2.48
N PRO A 424 -10.27 -16.27 3.01
CA PRO A 424 -11.19 -15.67 4.00
C PRO A 424 -10.54 -15.40 5.37
N SER A 425 -9.34 -15.92 5.62
CA SER A 425 -8.66 -15.87 6.91
C SER A 425 -7.47 -14.91 6.94
N LEU A 426 -7.42 -13.91 6.04
CA LEU A 426 -6.34 -12.91 6.04
C LEU A 426 -6.34 -12.13 7.36
N GLU A 427 -5.25 -12.23 8.11
CA GLU A 427 -5.02 -11.50 9.36
C GLU A 427 -3.79 -10.59 9.23
N ILE A 428 -4.02 -9.28 9.40
CA ILE A 428 -2.96 -8.26 9.41
C ILE A 428 -2.93 -7.58 10.78
N TYR A 429 -1.79 -7.72 11.45
CA TYR A 429 -1.56 -7.15 12.79
C TYR A 429 -0.68 -5.91 12.78
N SER A 430 -0.25 -5.48 11.60
CA SER A 430 0.79 -4.45 11.40
C SER A 430 0.22 -3.14 10.88
N ASN A 431 1.02 -2.07 10.92
CA ASN A 431 0.67 -0.82 10.25
C ASN A 431 0.76 -1.01 8.72
N LEU A 432 -0.06 -0.26 8.00
CA LEU A 432 -0.08 -0.22 6.55
C LEU A 432 0.38 1.16 6.06
N VAL A 433 1.34 1.20 5.14
CA VAL A 433 1.82 2.44 4.53
C VAL A 433 1.74 2.32 3.01
N VAL A 434 1.01 3.21 2.35
CA VAL A 434 0.80 3.21 0.89
C VAL A 434 1.36 4.50 0.30
N ASN A 435 2.62 4.45 -0.13
CA ASN A 435 3.36 5.58 -0.71
C ASN A 435 3.16 5.72 -2.22
N GLY A 436 2.54 4.73 -2.89
CA GLY A 436 2.25 4.78 -4.32
C GLY A 436 1.54 3.52 -4.82
N GLY A 437 0.87 3.63 -5.97
CA GLY A 437 0.07 2.55 -6.54
C GLY A 437 -1.10 2.19 -5.64
N SER A 438 -1.59 0.96 -5.70
CA SER A 438 -2.75 0.53 -4.89
C SER A 438 -2.44 -0.69 -4.05
N ILE A 439 -3.12 -0.80 -2.91
CA ILE A 439 -3.23 -2.04 -2.16
C ILE A 439 -4.70 -2.42 -2.05
N SER A 440 -5.03 -3.64 -2.46
CA SER A 440 -6.38 -4.19 -2.44
C SER A 440 -6.48 -5.30 -1.41
N PHE A 441 -7.59 -5.41 -0.70
CA PHE A 441 -7.84 -6.52 0.22
C PHE A 441 -8.92 -7.45 -0.33
N ASN A 442 -8.59 -8.74 -0.45
CA ASN A 442 -9.49 -9.86 -0.72
C ASN A 442 -10.48 -9.60 -1.87
N TYR A 443 -9.93 -9.24 -3.04
CA TYR A 443 -10.71 -9.07 -4.28
C TYR A 443 -11.03 -10.44 -4.88
N ASP A 444 -12.21 -10.97 -4.59
CA ASP A 444 -12.86 -11.99 -5.41
C ASP A 444 -14.14 -11.38 -6.02
N VAL A 445 -14.39 -11.57 -7.31
CA VAL A 445 -15.65 -11.16 -7.96
C VAL A 445 -16.81 -12.09 -7.61
N THR A 446 -16.53 -13.18 -6.90
CA THR A 446 -17.51 -14.15 -6.43
C THR A 446 -18.06 -13.72 -5.06
N SER A 447 -19.37 -13.47 -5.01
CA SER A 447 -20.07 -12.88 -3.87
C SER A 447 -19.85 -13.64 -2.55
N GLY A 448 -19.35 -12.97 -1.50
CA GLY A 448 -19.46 -13.47 -0.12
C GLY A 448 -18.23 -13.34 0.78
N GLN A 449 -17.09 -12.88 0.27
CA GLN A 449 -15.86 -12.70 1.07
C GLN A 449 -15.88 -11.36 1.83
N VAL A 450 -15.74 -11.41 3.16
CA VAL A 450 -15.52 -10.21 3.99
C VAL A 450 -14.06 -9.82 3.86
N THR A 451 -13.77 -8.58 3.45
CA THR A 451 -12.40 -8.09 3.49
C THR A 451 -12.06 -7.72 4.94
N SER A 452 -11.09 -8.42 5.52
CA SER A 452 -10.61 -8.14 6.88
C SER A 452 -9.26 -7.45 6.78
N LEU A 453 -9.15 -6.24 7.36
CA LEU A 453 -7.87 -5.58 7.62
C LEU A 453 -7.15 -6.19 8.85
N GLY A 454 -7.58 -7.38 9.30
CA GLY A 454 -7.13 -8.06 10.51
C GLY A 454 -7.86 -7.61 11.79
N ALA A 455 -7.27 -7.95 12.95
CA ALA A 455 -7.80 -7.57 14.25
C ALA A 455 -7.69 -6.05 14.48
N VAL A 456 -8.80 -5.43 14.89
CA VAL A 456 -8.86 -4.00 15.19
C VAL A 456 -7.94 -3.70 16.39
N PRO A 457 -7.06 -2.68 16.32
CA PRO A 457 -6.24 -2.28 17.46
C PRO A 457 -7.10 -2.02 18.71
N SER A 458 -6.61 -2.39 19.90
CA SER A 458 -7.33 -2.19 21.17
C SER A 458 -7.36 -0.73 21.63
N THR A 459 -6.50 0.11 21.06
CA THR A 459 -6.43 1.57 21.26
C THR A 459 -6.30 2.26 19.91
N LEU A 460 -6.76 3.51 19.80
CA LEU A 460 -6.67 4.26 18.56
C LEU A 460 -5.20 4.41 18.15
N ASN A 461 -4.86 3.85 17.00
CA ASN A 461 -3.57 4.08 16.35
C ASN A 461 -3.81 5.02 15.17
N ALA A 462 -3.43 6.29 15.35
CA ALA A 462 -3.69 7.37 14.40
C ALA A 462 -3.04 7.17 13.01
N SER A 463 -1.99 6.35 12.95
CA SER A 463 -1.23 6.05 11.74
C SER A 463 -1.22 4.54 11.46
N ASN A 464 -2.32 3.85 11.78
CA ASN A 464 -2.44 2.44 11.46
C ASN A 464 -2.50 2.21 9.95
N ILE A 465 -3.14 3.14 9.24
CA ILE A 465 -3.10 3.22 7.78
C ILE A 465 -2.51 4.58 7.42
N VAL A 466 -1.44 4.59 6.63
CA VAL A 466 -0.81 5.79 6.10
C VAL A 466 -0.99 5.81 4.59
N LEU A 467 -1.63 6.86 4.06
CA LEU A 467 -1.75 7.11 2.63
C LEU A 467 -0.87 8.30 2.26
N ASN A 468 0.09 8.12 1.36
CA ASN A 468 1.01 9.17 0.96
C ASN A 468 1.33 9.08 -0.54
N GLY A 469 0.29 9.23 -1.36
CA GLY A 469 0.33 9.11 -2.83
C GLY A 469 -0.23 7.79 -3.37
N GLY A 470 -0.61 6.86 -2.49
CA GLY A 470 -1.19 5.57 -2.86
C GLY A 470 -2.70 5.45 -2.63
N GLN A 471 -3.24 4.31 -3.05
CA GLN A 471 -4.67 3.99 -3.03
C GLN A 471 -4.94 2.77 -2.14
N LEU A 472 -5.97 2.87 -1.31
CA LEU A 472 -6.55 1.75 -0.60
C LEU A 472 -7.81 1.29 -1.35
N HIS A 473 -7.71 0.13 -1.99
CA HIS A 473 -8.83 -0.55 -2.62
C HIS A 473 -9.45 -1.51 -1.63
N VAL A 474 -10.74 -1.35 -1.42
CA VAL A 474 -11.51 -2.22 -0.53
C VAL A 474 -12.53 -2.93 -1.40
N GLY A 475 -12.61 -4.26 -1.31
CA GLY A 475 -13.67 -5.03 -1.98
C GLY A 475 -14.92 -5.14 -1.09
N HIS A 476 -16.09 -5.33 -1.71
CA HIS A 476 -17.36 -5.64 -1.04
C HIS A 476 -17.78 -4.63 0.06
N THR A 477 -18.82 -4.96 0.84
CA THR A 477 -19.20 -4.17 2.01
C THR A 477 -18.17 -4.35 3.12
N THR A 478 -17.46 -3.27 3.47
CA THR A 478 -16.35 -3.30 4.44
C THR A 478 -16.40 -2.11 5.40
N THR A 479 -15.96 -2.32 6.64
CA THR A 479 -15.81 -1.26 7.65
C THR A 479 -14.35 -1.11 8.10
N ILE A 480 -13.76 0.08 7.94
CA ILE A 480 -12.51 0.48 8.59
C ILE A 480 -12.85 0.97 10.01
N GLY A 481 -12.77 0.06 10.98
CA GLY A 481 -13.23 0.27 12.36
C GLY A 481 -12.48 1.38 13.10
N ALA A 482 -13.17 2.09 13.99
CA ALA A 482 -12.79 3.40 14.55
C ALA A 482 -11.39 3.50 15.21
N MET A 483 -10.75 2.38 15.56
CA MET A 483 -9.42 2.37 16.17
C MET A 483 -8.27 2.29 15.15
N ARG A 484 -8.60 2.11 13.85
CA ARG A 484 -7.65 2.11 12.73
C ARG A 484 -7.49 3.50 12.13
N GLY A 485 -6.92 4.42 12.88
CA GLY A 485 -6.68 5.78 12.41
C GLY A 485 -5.96 5.81 11.06
N ILE A 486 -6.41 6.73 10.20
CA ILE A 486 -5.87 6.94 8.86
C ILE A 486 -5.10 8.26 8.84
N TYR A 487 -3.82 8.21 8.52
CA TYR A 487 -2.98 9.39 8.31
C TYR A 487 -2.75 9.62 6.81
N VAL A 488 -3.03 10.82 6.32
CA VAL A 488 -2.88 11.20 4.92
C VAL A 488 -1.71 12.19 4.80
N GLY A 489 -0.59 11.71 4.28
CA GLY A 489 0.62 12.49 4.03
C GLY A 489 0.46 13.50 2.90
N SER A 490 1.46 14.35 2.67
CA SER A 490 1.40 15.41 1.66
C SER A 490 1.17 14.90 0.23
N GLY A 491 1.50 13.64 -0.06
CA GLY A 491 1.17 12.99 -1.34
C GLY A 491 -0.32 12.71 -1.55
N GLY A 492 -1.15 12.88 -0.51
CA GLY A 492 -2.58 12.58 -0.54
C GLY A 492 -2.88 11.08 -0.44
N GLY A 493 -4.14 10.71 -0.61
CA GLY A 493 -4.58 9.32 -0.57
C GLY A 493 -5.91 9.10 -1.25
N THR A 494 -6.10 7.88 -1.75
CA THR A 494 -7.38 7.43 -2.31
C THR A 494 -7.96 6.30 -1.45
N ILE A 495 -9.27 6.35 -1.19
CA ILE A 495 -10.04 5.19 -0.70
C ILE A 495 -11.16 4.93 -1.69
N GLU A 496 -11.27 3.70 -2.17
CA GLU A 496 -12.19 3.34 -3.24
C GLU A 496 -12.73 1.91 -3.06
N ASP A 497 -14.02 1.72 -3.37
CA ASP A 497 -14.62 0.40 -3.56
C ASP A 497 -14.49 -0.02 -5.03
N VAL A 498 -13.81 -1.14 -5.27
CA VAL A 498 -13.55 -1.68 -6.62
C VAL A 498 -14.57 -2.73 -7.08
N THR A 499 -15.61 -3.00 -6.28
CA THR A 499 -16.66 -3.97 -6.59
C THR A 499 -17.99 -3.31 -6.99
N SER A 500 -18.83 -4.02 -7.75
CA SER A 500 -20.17 -3.55 -8.09
C SER A 500 -21.12 -3.71 -6.91
N GLY A 501 -21.54 -2.61 -6.28
CA GLY A 501 -22.60 -2.60 -5.26
C GLY A 501 -22.14 -2.81 -3.81
N GLY A 502 -20.84 -2.78 -3.52
CA GLY A 502 -20.32 -2.74 -2.16
C GLY A 502 -20.49 -1.35 -1.50
N THR A 503 -20.27 -1.27 -0.19
CA THR A 503 -20.20 -0.01 0.56
C THR A 503 -18.96 0.00 1.45
N VAL A 504 -18.19 1.08 1.44
CA VAL A 504 -17.03 1.23 2.33
C VAL A 504 -17.38 2.19 3.45
N THR A 505 -17.43 1.72 4.68
CA THR A 505 -17.64 2.57 5.87
C THR A 505 -16.30 2.87 6.55
N VAL A 506 -15.92 4.15 6.61
CA VAL A 506 -14.74 4.62 7.33
C VAL A 506 -15.20 5.22 8.66
N ALA A 507 -15.14 4.40 9.72
CA ALA A 507 -15.43 4.82 11.09
C ALA A 507 -14.24 5.46 11.79
N SER A 508 -13.05 5.31 11.21
CA SER A 508 -11.80 5.86 11.72
C SER A 508 -11.67 7.35 11.45
N PRO A 509 -11.01 8.13 12.34
CA PRO A 509 -10.62 9.48 12.01
C PRO A 509 -9.55 9.47 10.91
N ILE A 510 -9.76 10.28 9.88
CA ILE A 510 -8.78 10.62 8.85
C ILE A 510 -8.12 11.95 9.22
N ILE A 511 -6.80 11.95 9.37
CA ILE A 511 -6.00 13.11 9.78
C ILE A 511 -4.83 13.33 8.81
N GLY A 512 -4.13 14.46 8.94
CA GLY A 512 -2.90 14.76 8.19
C GLY A 512 -3.05 15.90 7.18
N PRO A 513 -1.94 16.36 6.57
CA PRO A 513 -1.96 17.52 5.68
C PRO A 513 -2.52 17.22 4.29
N GLY A 514 -2.58 15.95 3.87
CA GLY A 514 -2.87 15.56 2.50
C GLY A 514 -4.33 15.69 2.06
N SER A 515 -4.53 15.60 0.75
CA SER A 515 -5.85 15.53 0.11
C SER A 515 -6.39 14.09 0.10
N MET A 516 -7.71 13.97 0.17
CA MET A 516 -8.43 12.69 0.05
C MET A 516 -9.22 12.63 -1.25
N ASN A 517 -9.09 11.51 -1.97
CA ASN A 517 -9.84 11.23 -3.18
C ASN A 517 -10.77 10.03 -2.99
N PHE A 518 -12.02 10.17 -3.43
CA PHE A 518 -13.06 9.15 -3.39
C PHE A 518 -13.60 8.92 -4.82
N PRO A 519 -12.84 8.25 -5.70
CA PRO A 519 -13.18 8.02 -7.10
C PRO A 519 -14.18 6.87 -7.29
N LEU A 520 -14.49 6.57 -8.55
CA LEU A 520 -15.31 5.43 -8.96
C LEU A 520 -14.44 4.21 -9.23
N GLY A 521 -14.63 3.15 -8.45
CA GLY A 521 -13.99 1.89 -8.74
C GLY A 521 -14.78 1.15 -9.80
N LYS A 522 -14.15 0.95 -10.97
CA LYS A 522 -14.64 0.17 -12.11
C LYS A 522 -15.76 0.85 -12.92
N SER A 523 -15.57 0.81 -14.24
CA SER A 523 -16.50 1.27 -15.28
C SER A 523 -17.89 0.65 -15.10
N GLY A 524 -18.76 1.29 -14.31
CA GLY A 524 -20.15 0.88 -14.06
C GLY A 524 -20.56 0.60 -12.61
N SER A 525 -19.69 0.73 -11.60
CA SER A 525 -20.11 0.63 -10.18
C SER A 525 -20.61 1.97 -9.64
N THR A 526 -21.62 1.97 -8.77
CA THR A 526 -21.98 3.13 -7.94
C THR A 526 -21.23 3.04 -6.61
N THR A 527 -19.95 3.42 -6.60
CA THR A 527 -19.13 3.41 -5.37
C THR A 527 -19.72 4.35 -4.32
N ALA A 528 -20.10 3.82 -3.15
CA ALA A 528 -20.50 4.63 -2.00
C ALA A 528 -19.48 4.48 -0.87
N VAL A 529 -18.70 5.54 -0.62
CA VAL A 529 -17.86 5.65 0.57
C VAL A 529 -18.64 6.42 1.62
N THR A 530 -18.76 5.85 2.82
CA THR A 530 -19.44 6.43 3.96
C THR A 530 -18.42 6.82 5.03
N LEU A 531 -18.37 8.10 5.41
CA LEU A 531 -17.54 8.59 6.50
C LEU A 531 -18.38 8.74 7.78
N THR A 532 -18.12 7.90 8.78
CA THR A 532 -18.74 8.01 10.12
C THR A 532 -17.75 8.49 11.19
N GLY A 533 -16.44 8.46 10.89
CA GLY A 533 -15.38 9.06 11.70
C GLY A 533 -15.35 10.59 11.57
N ASN A 534 -14.98 11.28 12.65
CA ASN A 534 -14.73 12.71 12.61
C ASN A 534 -13.31 12.96 12.06
N ASN A 535 -13.26 13.59 10.90
CA ASN A 535 -12.06 13.81 10.11
C ASN A 535 -11.51 15.23 10.30
N SER A 536 -10.19 15.38 10.23
CA SER A 536 -9.50 16.66 10.39
C SER A 536 -8.31 16.81 9.43
N TYR A 537 -8.28 16.07 8.33
CA TYR A 537 -7.27 16.27 7.28
C TYR A 537 -7.42 17.65 6.63
N ALA A 538 -6.30 18.27 6.27
CA ALA A 538 -6.28 19.66 5.81
C ALA A 538 -6.45 19.80 4.29
N GLY A 539 -6.03 18.81 3.51
CA GLY A 539 -6.09 18.87 2.05
C GLY A 539 -7.50 18.80 1.49
N THR A 540 -7.61 18.93 0.17
CA THR A 540 -8.90 18.93 -0.54
C THR A 540 -9.57 17.56 -0.46
N THR A 541 -10.89 17.55 -0.41
CA THR A 541 -11.69 16.34 -0.67
C THR A 541 -12.10 16.32 -2.14
N THR A 542 -11.88 15.23 -2.83
CA THR A 542 -12.37 15.05 -4.21
C THR A 542 -13.36 13.89 -4.25
N VAL A 543 -14.55 14.14 -4.77
CA VAL A 543 -15.55 13.11 -5.08
C VAL A 543 -15.56 12.89 -6.58
N GLY A 544 -15.25 11.67 -7.01
CA GLY A 544 -15.19 11.31 -8.43
C GLY A 544 -16.56 11.37 -9.12
N ALA A 545 -16.55 11.53 -10.44
CA ALA A 545 -17.79 11.54 -11.22
C ALA A 545 -18.55 10.22 -11.05
N SER A 546 -19.84 10.28 -10.74
CA SER A 546 -20.70 9.12 -10.40
C SER A 546 -20.34 8.32 -9.13
N SER A 547 -19.39 8.80 -8.31
CA SER A 547 -19.20 8.31 -6.93
C SER A 547 -20.20 8.96 -5.98
N THR A 548 -20.52 8.27 -4.88
CA THR A 548 -21.24 8.85 -3.74
C THR A 548 -20.33 8.91 -2.52
N LEU A 549 -20.17 10.11 -1.95
CA LEU A 549 -19.55 10.30 -0.64
C LEU A 549 -20.65 10.63 0.37
N ASN A 550 -20.90 9.73 1.31
CA ASN A 550 -21.93 9.84 2.33
C ASN A 550 -21.33 10.18 3.70
N ILE A 551 -21.82 11.23 4.34
CA ILE A 551 -21.32 11.70 5.63
C ILE A 551 -22.33 11.32 6.72
N GLY A 552 -21.92 10.43 7.62
CA GLY A 552 -22.60 10.12 8.88
C GLY A 552 -23.60 8.97 8.90
N SER A 553 -24.05 8.44 7.76
CA SER A 553 -24.95 7.26 7.67
C SER A 553 -26.15 7.22 8.64
N GLY A 554 -26.79 8.35 8.91
CA GLY A 554 -27.89 8.50 9.86
C GLY A 554 -27.45 8.68 11.33
N GLY A 555 -26.16 8.60 11.63
CA GLY A 555 -25.58 8.85 12.96
C GLY A 555 -25.31 10.32 13.27
N SER A 556 -24.77 10.58 14.46
CA SER A 556 -24.40 11.92 14.95
C SER A 556 -22.94 12.31 14.68
N THR A 557 -22.14 11.41 14.10
CA THR A 557 -20.71 11.58 13.79
C THR A 557 -20.45 11.49 12.28
N GLY A 558 -19.21 11.76 11.85
CA GLY A 558 -18.83 11.81 10.44
C GLY A 558 -18.62 13.24 9.95
N THR A 559 -17.43 13.62 9.53
CA THR A 559 -17.17 14.96 8.95
C THR A 559 -16.35 14.85 7.68
N LEU A 560 -16.28 15.94 6.90
CA LEU A 560 -15.22 16.11 5.91
C LEU A 560 -13.96 16.66 6.60
N GLY A 561 -12.85 16.72 5.86
CA GLY A 561 -11.67 17.48 6.27
C GLY A 561 -11.91 19.00 6.28
N ALA A 562 -10.90 19.76 6.70
CA ALA A 562 -10.95 21.22 6.80
C ALA A 562 -10.81 21.93 5.44
N GLY A 563 -10.28 21.25 4.42
CA GLY A 563 -10.08 21.78 3.08
C GLY A 563 -11.37 21.90 2.25
N ASN A 564 -11.23 22.45 1.04
CA ASN A 564 -12.31 22.54 0.07
C ASN A 564 -12.73 21.15 -0.46
N THR A 565 -13.94 21.05 -1.00
CA THR A 565 -14.45 19.83 -1.64
C THR A 565 -14.69 20.08 -3.13
N THR A 566 -14.04 19.31 -3.99
CA THR A 566 -14.37 19.21 -5.41
C THR A 566 -15.29 18.01 -5.61
N ASP A 567 -16.59 18.26 -5.76
CA ASP A 567 -17.61 17.25 -5.98
C ASP A 567 -17.97 17.15 -7.46
N ASN A 568 -17.62 16.04 -8.10
CA ASN A 568 -18.07 15.71 -9.46
C ASN A 568 -19.13 14.59 -9.47
N GLY A 569 -19.47 14.03 -8.31
CA GLY A 569 -20.38 12.90 -8.14
C GLY A 569 -21.61 13.30 -7.32
N THR A 570 -21.78 12.67 -6.17
CA THR A 570 -22.85 12.98 -5.21
C THR A 570 -22.28 13.09 -3.80
N LEU A 571 -22.36 14.27 -3.20
CA LEU A 571 -22.06 14.49 -1.80
C LEU A 571 -23.34 14.45 -0.95
N VAL A 572 -23.42 13.48 -0.03
CA VAL A 572 -24.59 13.30 0.84
C VAL A 572 -24.23 13.64 2.28
N PHE A 573 -24.93 14.61 2.86
CA PHE A 573 -24.93 14.83 4.31
C PHE A 573 -26.09 14.07 4.95
N ASN A 574 -25.76 12.95 5.59
CA ASN A 574 -26.70 12.04 6.22
C ASN A 574 -26.41 11.96 7.74
N ARG A 575 -26.51 13.09 8.44
CA ARG A 575 -26.30 13.19 9.89
C ARG A 575 -27.57 13.56 10.65
N THR A 576 -27.78 12.92 11.79
CA THR A 576 -28.80 13.32 12.78
C THR A 576 -28.29 14.42 13.73
N GLY A 577 -26.97 14.53 13.91
CA GLY A 577 -26.35 15.63 14.63
C GLY A 577 -26.10 16.87 13.76
N SER A 578 -25.88 18.01 14.40
CA SER A 578 -25.47 19.25 13.71
C SER A 578 -24.08 19.12 13.09
N TYR A 579 -23.87 19.78 11.95
CA TYR A 579 -22.57 19.87 11.28
C TYR A 579 -22.44 21.20 10.56
N SER A 580 -21.31 21.89 10.79
CA SER A 580 -20.95 23.12 10.07
C SER A 580 -19.77 22.81 9.16
N TYR A 581 -19.93 23.06 7.86
CA TYR A 581 -18.89 22.88 6.86
C TYR A 581 -18.52 24.21 6.22
N GLY A 582 -17.25 24.60 6.37
CA GLY A 582 -16.74 25.89 5.91
C GLY A 582 -15.98 25.87 4.59
N GLY A 583 -15.61 24.69 4.08
CA GLY A 583 -14.93 24.57 2.79
C GLY A 583 -15.84 24.96 1.63
N VAL A 584 -15.25 25.48 0.56
CA VAL A 584 -15.95 25.71 -0.72
C VAL A 584 -16.28 24.35 -1.35
N ILE A 585 -17.52 24.18 -1.82
CA ILE A 585 -17.91 23.04 -2.66
C ILE A 585 -17.87 23.50 -4.13
N SER A 586 -17.11 22.80 -4.98
CA SER A 586 -16.97 23.07 -6.42
C SER A 586 -17.23 21.81 -7.24
N GLY A 587 -17.22 21.90 -8.57
CA GLY A 587 -17.39 20.74 -9.48
C GLY A 587 -18.81 20.62 -10.07
N SER A 588 -19.07 19.52 -10.78
CA SER A 588 -20.35 19.28 -11.47
C SER A 588 -21.35 18.40 -10.70
N GLY A 589 -20.96 17.92 -9.52
CA GLY A 589 -21.72 16.97 -8.71
C GLY A 589 -22.95 17.57 -8.02
N THR A 590 -23.69 16.71 -7.33
CA THR A 590 -24.93 17.08 -6.62
C THR A 590 -24.77 16.98 -5.11
N VAL A 591 -25.42 17.88 -4.38
CA VAL A 591 -25.40 17.89 -2.91
C VAL A 591 -26.76 17.48 -2.37
N THR A 592 -26.78 16.51 -1.46
CA THR A 592 -28.02 16.02 -0.84
C THR A 592 -27.96 16.07 0.68
N LYS A 593 -29.04 16.54 1.32
CA LYS A 593 -29.22 16.56 2.77
C LYS A 593 -30.35 15.60 3.18
N ASN A 594 -30.02 14.49 3.86
CA ASN A 594 -30.94 13.35 4.02
C ASN A 594 -31.47 13.07 5.45
N ALA A 595 -30.72 13.34 6.51
CA ALA A 595 -31.14 12.97 7.88
C ALA A 595 -31.69 14.17 8.68
N ALA A 596 -32.27 13.91 9.85
CA ALA A 596 -32.99 14.91 10.64
C ALA A 596 -32.14 16.07 11.20
N GLY A 597 -30.81 15.95 11.22
CA GLY A 597 -29.91 16.96 11.80
C GLY A 597 -29.84 18.26 10.99
N THR A 598 -29.04 19.20 11.48
CA THR A 598 -28.79 20.49 10.79
C THR A 598 -27.44 20.49 10.11
N VAL A 599 -27.39 20.80 8.81
CA VAL A 599 -26.13 21.09 8.11
C VAL A 599 -26.06 22.58 7.83
N THR A 600 -24.95 23.21 8.21
CA THR A 600 -24.67 24.63 7.95
C THR A 600 -23.55 24.74 6.94
N LEU A 601 -23.81 25.39 5.80
CA LEU A 601 -22.80 25.70 4.79
C LEU A 601 -22.39 27.16 4.93
N THR A 602 -21.12 27.42 5.21
CA THR A 602 -20.57 28.79 5.35
C THR A 602 -19.61 29.18 4.23
N GLY A 603 -19.20 28.23 3.39
CA GLY A 603 -18.35 28.48 2.23
C GLY A 603 -19.11 29.07 1.04
N ALA A 604 -18.41 29.85 0.20
CA ALA A 604 -18.91 30.38 -1.07
C ALA A 604 -18.76 29.34 -2.19
N SER A 605 -19.65 28.35 -2.20
CA SER A 605 -19.69 27.23 -3.14
C SER A 605 -19.95 27.66 -4.60
N THR A 606 -19.36 26.91 -5.55
CA THR A 606 -19.38 27.17 -6.99
C THR A 606 -19.81 25.95 -7.83
N PHE A 607 -20.23 24.85 -7.20
CA PHE A 607 -20.69 23.67 -7.93
C PHE A 607 -21.94 23.95 -8.78
N THR A 608 -22.09 23.23 -9.89
CA THR A 608 -23.16 23.49 -10.87
C THR A 608 -24.34 22.51 -10.78
N GLY A 609 -24.15 21.35 -10.14
CA GLY A 609 -25.23 20.40 -9.92
C GLY A 609 -26.20 20.83 -8.83
N ASN A 610 -27.33 20.11 -8.75
CA ASN A 610 -28.45 20.49 -7.90
C ASN A 610 -28.19 20.20 -6.41
N THR A 611 -28.87 20.97 -5.56
CA THR A 611 -28.98 20.71 -4.12
C THR A 611 -30.37 20.19 -3.77
N THR A 612 -30.45 19.05 -3.08
CA THR A 612 -31.73 18.49 -2.61
C THR A 612 -31.74 18.38 -1.08
N VAL A 613 -32.77 18.94 -0.44
CA VAL A 613 -33.01 18.82 1.01
C VAL A 613 -34.17 17.86 1.23
N ASN A 614 -33.85 16.61 1.55
CA ASN A 614 -34.83 15.54 1.76
C ASN A 614 -35.37 15.51 3.20
N ALA A 615 -34.55 15.85 4.20
CA ALA A 615 -34.99 15.94 5.59
C ALA A 615 -34.11 16.86 6.46
N GLY A 616 -34.62 17.18 7.65
CA GLY A 616 -33.93 18.05 8.62
C GLY A 616 -33.76 19.47 8.08
N MET A 617 -32.69 20.14 8.52
CA MET A 617 -32.44 21.54 8.16
C MET A 617 -31.14 21.72 7.38
N LEU A 618 -31.18 22.48 6.29
CA LEU A 618 -30.01 23.03 5.61
C LEU A 618 -29.97 24.54 5.85
N LEU A 619 -28.92 25.02 6.53
CA LEU A 619 -28.68 26.44 6.78
C LEU A 619 -27.61 26.97 5.84
N ILE A 620 -27.95 28.00 5.07
CA ILE A 620 -27.03 28.71 4.18
C ILE A 620 -26.56 29.98 4.87
N ASN A 621 -25.31 30.00 5.30
CA ASN A 621 -24.70 31.06 6.11
C ASN A 621 -23.37 31.55 5.52
N ASN A 622 -23.20 31.45 4.21
CA ASN A 622 -22.08 32.05 3.50
C ASN A 622 -22.13 33.59 3.59
N THR A 623 -20.97 34.22 3.70
CA THR A 623 -20.85 35.70 3.79
C THR A 623 -20.71 36.37 2.42
N SER A 624 -20.39 35.60 1.38
CA SER A 624 -20.26 36.06 -0.01
C SER A 624 -20.61 34.93 -0.99
N GLY A 625 -20.89 35.27 -2.25
CA GLY A 625 -21.19 34.29 -3.30
C GLY A 625 -22.48 33.50 -3.03
N SER A 626 -22.48 32.21 -3.40
CA SER A 626 -23.60 31.28 -3.18
C SER A 626 -23.19 30.18 -2.20
N GLY A 627 -24.04 29.81 -1.25
CA GLY A 627 -23.77 28.64 -0.39
C GLY A 627 -24.03 27.29 -1.07
N THR A 628 -24.84 27.27 -2.13
CA THR A 628 -25.31 26.06 -2.83
C THR A 628 -24.94 26.05 -4.32
N GLY A 629 -23.93 26.83 -4.73
CA GLY A 629 -23.53 26.91 -6.13
C GLY A 629 -24.60 27.54 -7.04
N THR A 630 -24.63 27.12 -8.30
CA THR A 630 -25.55 27.67 -9.33
C THR A 630 -26.68 26.72 -9.73
N GLY A 631 -26.60 25.44 -9.34
CA GLY A 631 -27.65 24.46 -9.59
C GLY A 631 -28.91 24.73 -8.78
N THR A 632 -30.03 24.09 -9.14
CA THR A 632 -31.30 24.34 -8.45
C THR A 632 -31.29 23.80 -7.03
N VAL A 633 -32.05 24.43 -6.13
CA VAL A 633 -32.24 23.98 -4.74
C VAL A 633 -33.67 23.50 -4.58
N THR A 634 -33.87 22.23 -4.23
CA THR A 634 -35.20 21.65 -3.98
C THR A 634 -35.35 21.25 -2.53
N VAL A 635 -36.41 21.71 -1.87
CA VAL A 635 -36.75 21.37 -0.49
C VAL A 635 -37.97 20.46 -0.48
N GLN A 636 -37.80 19.24 0.03
CA GLN A 636 -38.86 18.23 0.05
C GLN A 636 -39.79 18.39 1.27
N ASN A 637 -40.82 17.55 1.32
CA ASN A 637 -41.75 17.47 2.45
C ASN A 637 -41.01 17.24 3.78
N ASN A 638 -41.38 17.97 4.83
CA ASN A 638 -40.77 17.95 6.17
C ASN A 638 -39.28 18.37 6.23
N ALA A 639 -38.71 18.86 5.14
CA ALA A 639 -37.38 19.47 5.13
C ALA A 639 -37.46 20.99 5.31
N THR A 640 -36.39 21.57 5.85
CA THR A 640 -36.28 23.02 6.05
C THR A 640 -35.03 23.57 5.38
N LEU A 641 -35.18 24.62 4.59
CA LEU A 641 -34.08 25.46 4.10
C LEU A 641 -34.11 26.79 4.85
N GLY A 642 -32.97 27.23 5.39
CA GLY A 642 -32.89 28.48 6.13
C GLY A 642 -31.51 29.12 6.06
N GLY A 643 -31.24 30.01 7.02
CA GLY A 643 -29.96 30.71 7.15
C GLY A 643 -30.02 32.19 6.81
N THR A 644 -28.85 32.84 6.81
CA THR A 644 -28.69 34.28 6.59
C THR A 644 -27.83 34.64 5.38
N GLY A 645 -27.50 33.63 4.56
CA GLY A 645 -26.58 33.74 3.44
C GLY A 645 -27.27 34.03 2.10
N SER A 646 -26.59 33.65 1.03
CA SER A 646 -27.02 33.87 -0.35
C SER A 646 -27.02 32.56 -1.15
N ILE A 647 -28.02 32.37 -1.99
CA ILE A 647 -28.21 31.22 -2.88
C ILE A 647 -28.21 31.74 -4.33
N GLY A 648 -27.42 31.12 -5.20
CA GLY A 648 -27.29 31.50 -6.61
C GLY A 648 -28.28 30.81 -7.56
N GLY A 649 -28.67 29.59 -7.24
CA GLY A 649 -29.62 28.80 -8.03
C GLY A 649 -31.09 29.12 -7.74
N ALA A 650 -31.97 28.70 -8.65
CA ALA A 650 -33.42 28.76 -8.42
C ALA A 650 -33.82 27.86 -7.25
N VAL A 651 -34.74 28.32 -6.41
CA VAL A 651 -35.20 27.59 -5.23
C VAL A 651 -36.64 27.13 -5.44
N THR A 652 -36.91 25.85 -5.21
CA THR A 652 -38.24 25.27 -5.16
C THR A 652 -38.48 24.66 -3.79
N VAL A 653 -39.49 25.13 -3.08
CA VAL A 653 -39.94 24.55 -1.80
C VAL A 653 -41.21 23.77 -2.08
N ASN A 654 -41.11 22.44 -2.12
CA ASN A 654 -42.25 21.57 -2.43
C ASN A 654 -43.28 21.55 -1.29
N ALA A 655 -44.47 21.04 -1.58
CA ALA A 655 -45.54 20.89 -0.61
C ALA A 655 -45.05 20.18 0.67
N GLY A 656 -45.34 20.78 1.83
CA GLY A 656 -44.88 20.32 3.14
C GLY A 656 -43.42 20.63 3.49
N GLY A 657 -42.60 21.12 2.55
CA GLY A 657 -41.29 21.70 2.86
C GLY A 657 -41.42 23.07 3.52
N THR A 658 -40.35 23.58 4.14
CA THR A 658 -40.35 24.88 4.84
C THR A 658 -39.17 25.75 4.42
N LEU A 659 -39.44 27.03 4.10
CA LEU A 659 -38.43 28.08 4.02
C LEU A 659 -38.39 28.84 5.35
N ALA A 660 -37.22 28.96 5.97
CA ALA A 660 -37.04 29.56 7.30
C ALA A 660 -35.84 30.51 7.32
N PRO A 661 -35.95 31.75 6.79
CA PRO A 661 -34.90 32.76 6.89
C PRO A 661 -34.47 33.00 8.35
N GLY A 662 -33.17 33.06 8.58
CA GLY A 662 -32.57 33.18 9.91
C GLY A 662 -31.96 31.89 10.46
N THR A 663 -31.43 31.98 11.67
CA THR A 663 -30.84 30.87 12.43
C THR A 663 -31.27 30.95 13.89
N ALA A 664 -30.97 29.94 14.70
CA ALA A 664 -31.23 29.99 16.14
C ALA A 664 -30.57 31.20 16.83
N ASN A 665 -29.37 31.61 16.38
CA ASN A 665 -28.63 32.73 16.96
C ASN A 665 -28.89 34.09 16.26
N SER A 666 -29.52 34.06 15.09
CA SER A 666 -29.92 35.25 14.33
C SER A 666 -31.29 35.00 13.68
N PRO A 667 -32.36 34.91 14.48
CA PRO A 667 -33.67 34.47 13.99
C PRO A 667 -34.35 35.52 13.10
N LEU A 668 -34.02 36.81 13.25
CA LEU A 668 -34.46 37.91 12.38
C LEU A 668 -33.59 38.03 11.11
N GLY A 669 -33.06 36.91 10.61
CA GLY A 669 -32.06 36.90 9.55
C GLY A 669 -32.62 37.13 8.14
N LYS A 670 -31.73 37.56 7.24
CA LYS A 670 -32.03 37.77 5.82
C LYS A 670 -31.48 36.61 4.98
N LEU A 671 -32.33 35.88 4.28
CA LEU A 671 -31.91 34.89 3.28
C LEU A 671 -32.05 35.49 1.88
N THR A 672 -30.98 35.45 1.08
CA THR A 672 -30.99 36.00 -0.28
C THR A 672 -31.00 34.88 -1.32
N ILE A 673 -31.91 34.95 -2.28
CA ILE A 673 -32.01 34.07 -3.44
C ILE A 673 -31.77 34.95 -4.66
N ASN A 674 -30.58 34.86 -5.24
CA ASN A 674 -30.17 35.62 -6.43
C ASN A 674 -30.74 35.00 -7.73
N ASN A 675 -31.93 34.40 -7.63
CA ASN A 675 -32.63 33.72 -8.70
C ASN A 675 -34.14 33.70 -8.37
N SER A 676 -34.92 32.88 -9.07
CA SER A 676 -36.34 32.68 -8.81
C SER A 676 -36.61 31.80 -7.58
N LEU A 677 -37.74 32.05 -6.91
CA LEU A 677 -38.28 31.23 -5.83
C LEU A 677 -39.71 30.77 -6.17
N THR A 678 -39.91 29.44 -6.15
CA THR A 678 -41.23 28.80 -6.22
C THR A 678 -41.57 28.20 -4.85
N LEU A 679 -42.62 28.71 -4.22
CA LEU A 679 -43.08 28.28 -2.90
C LEU A 679 -44.38 27.46 -3.03
N ALA A 680 -44.27 26.13 -2.98
CA ALA A 680 -45.40 25.23 -2.83
C ALA A 680 -45.59 24.73 -1.38
N GLY A 681 -44.62 24.97 -0.50
CA GLY A 681 -44.65 24.60 0.92
C GLY A 681 -44.89 25.79 1.87
N ASN A 682 -44.35 25.67 3.07
CA ASN A 682 -44.53 26.62 4.17
C ASN A 682 -43.41 27.66 4.25
N LEU A 683 -43.69 28.77 4.92
CA LEU A 683 -42.74 29.82 5.28
C LEU A 683 -42.77 30.01 6.80
N ALA A 684 -41.60 30.04 7.44
CA ALA A 684 -41.46 30.36 8.86
C ALA A 684 -40.65 31.66 9.01
N VAL A 685 -41.23 32.65 9.69
CA VAL A 685 -40.62 33.97 9.88
C VAL A 685 -40.68 34.38 11.34
N SER A 686 -39.66 35.11 11.76
CA SER A 686 -39.61 35.77 13.05
C SER A 686 -39.81 37.28 12.89
N VAL A 687 -40.53 37.90 13.82
CA VAL A 687 -40.79 39.35 13.81
C VAL A 687 -40.43 39.96 15.15
N ASN A 688 -40.04 41.22 15.12
CA ASN A 688 -39.83 42.03 16.32
C ASN A 688 -40.23 43.49 16.01
N ARG A 689 -41.13 44.06 16.82
CA ARG A 689 -41.60 45.44 16.66
C ARG A 689 -40.65 46.50 17.22
N THR A 690 -39.66 46.10 18.03
CA THR A 690 -38.64 47.02 18.57
C THR A 690 -37.64 47.33 17.46
N VAL A 691 -37.99 48.34 16.64
CA VAL A 691 -37.43 48.59 15.29
C VAL A 691 -37.86 47.46 14.35
N PRO A 692 -38.75 47.69 13.35
CA PRO A 692 -39.34 46.62 12.55
C PRO A 692 -38.25 45.83 11.82
N THR A 693 -37.80 44.79 12.49
CA THR A 693 -36.76 43.86 12.08
C THR A 693 -37.46 42.52 12.10
N ASN A 694 -37.39 41.84 10.97
CA ASN A 694 -38.06 40.58 10.76
C ASN A 694 -37.17 39.72 9.88
N SER A 695 -37.43 38.42 9.88
CA SER A 695 -36.83 37.54 8.89
C SER A 695 -37.26 37.99 7.50
N LEU A 696 -36.30 38.12 6.59
CA LEU A 696 -36.53 38.63 5.24
C LEU A 696 -36.03 37.61 4.22
N VAL A 697 -36.85 37.30 3.23
CA VAL A 697 -36.43 36.58 2.02
C VAL A 697 -36.27 37.61 0.90
N THR A 698 -35.06 37.72 0.36
CA THR A 698 -34.78 38.57 -0.80
C THR A 698 -34.70 37.70 -2.04
N VAL A 699 -35.46 38.04 -3.08
CA VAL A 699 -35.50 37.33 -4.36
C VAL A 699 -35.22 38.33 -5.48
N THR A 700 -34.31 37.99 -6.40
CA THR A 700 -33.99 38.84 -7.56
C THR A 700 -34.71 38.41 -8.84
N GLY A 701 -35.13 37.15 -8.91
CA GLY A 701 -35.90 36.60 -10.03
C GLY A 701 -37.41 36.58 -9.77
N ALA A 702 -38.10 35.67 -10.46
CA ALA A 702 -39.53 35.47 -10.29
C ALA A 702 -39.85 34.90 -8.90
N LEU A 703 -40.90 35.41 -8.26
CA LEU A 703 -41.37 34.97 -6.95
C LEU A 703 -42.83 34.54 -7.05
N ALA A 704 -43.09 33.24 -6.86
CA ALA A 704 -44.42 32.66 -7.01
C ALA A 704 -44.75 31.69 -5.87
N ASN A 705 -45.97 31.78 -5.36
CA ASN A 705 -46.61 30.75 -4.55
C ASN A 705 -47.45 29.85 -5.47
N THR A 706 -47.22 28.54 -5.44
CA THR A 706 -47.92 27.56 -6.28
C THR A 706 -48.70 26.52 -5.49
N GLY A 707 -48.61 26.53 -4.16
CA GLY A 707 -49.35 25.61 -3.30
C GLY A 707 -50.63 26.22 -2.75
N THR A 708 -51.57 25.35 -2.38
CA THR A 708 -52.86 25.71 -1.78
C THR A 708 -52.83 25.38 -0.27
N GLY A 709 -53.24 26.32 0.58
CA GLY A 709 -53.24 26.14 2.04
C GLY A 709 -51.87 26.24 2.72
N ASN A 710 -50.87 26.77 2.00
CA ASN A 710 -49.53 27.03 2.50
C ASN A 710 -49.56 28.01 3.69
N LYS A 711 -48.77 27.72 4.73
CA LYS A 711 -48.75 28.54 5.95
C LYS A 711 -47.53 29.45 6.00
N VAL A 712 -47.78 30.70 6.38
CA VAL A 712 -46.75 31.60 6.90
C VAL A 712 -46.87 31.57 8.42
N THR A 713 -45.94 30.90 9.09
CA THR A 713 -45.90 30.79 10.54
C THR A 713 -45.05 31.92 11.11
N VAL A 714 -45.65 32.78 11.93
CA VAL A 714 -45.00 33.95 12.53
C VAL A 714 -44.64 33.68 13.98
N THR A 715 -43.36 33.85 14.31
CA THR A 715 -42.85 33.83 15.68
C THR A 715 -42.54 35.27 16.13
N ASN A 716 -43.23 35.76 17.15
CA ASN A 716 -42.89 37.06 17.75
C ASN A 716 -41.75 36.88 18.77
N LEU A 717 -40.63 37.57 18.54
CA LEU A 717 -39.46 37.55 19.43
C LEU A 717 -39.34 38.81 20.29
N GLY A 718 -40.24 39.77 20.08
CA GLY A 718 -40.23 41.07 20.74
C GLY A 718 -41.43 41.31 21.63
N PRO A 719 -41.69 42.58 21.96
CA PRO A 719 -42.88 43.00 22.70
C PRO A 719 -44.17 42.61 21.97
N VAL A 720 -45.31 42.72 22.67
CA VAL A 720 -46.64 42.44 22.11
C VAL A 720 -46.88 43.25 20.84
N LEU A 721 -47.29 42.57 19.78
CA LEU A 721 -47.63 43.17 18.49
C LEU A 721 -48.93 43.98 18.59
N VAL A 722 -49.03 45.11 17.89
CA VAL A 722 -50.24 45.96 17.87
C VAL A 722 -50.73 46.21 16.46
N ALA A 723 -52.00 46.61 16.34
CA ALA A 723 -52.60 46.99 15.07
C ALA A 723 -51.72 48.02 14.32
N GLY A 724 -51.50 47.78 13.03
CA GLY A 724 -50.66 48.60 12.17
C GLY A 724 -49.19 48.16 12.09
N ASP A 725 -48.71 47.26 12.96
CA ASP A 725 -47.36 46.71 12.81
C ASP A 725 -47.22 46.00 11.46
N LYS A 726 -46.27 46.45 10.64
CA LYS A 726 -46.02 45.96 9.28
C LYS A 726 -44.63 45.34 9.18
N PHE A 727 -44.56 44.13 8.62
CA PHE A 727 -43.32 43.38 8.44
C PHE A 727 -43.18 42.94 6.99
N TYR A 728 -42.06 43.29 6.35
CA TYR A 728 -41.76 42.89 4.97
C TYR A 728 -41.07 41.54 4.97
N VAL A 729 -41.80 40.46 4.73
CA VAL A 729 -41.22 39.11 4.73
C VAL A 729 -40.57 38.77 3.38
N PHE A 730 -41.01 39.41 2.30
CA PHE A 730 -40.37 39.40 1.00
C PHE A 730 -39.97 40.82 0.57
N ASN A 731 -38.95 40.94 -0.27
CA ASN A 731 -38.50 42.22 -0.83
C ASN A 731 -39.36 42.72 -2.01
N GLN A 732 -40.30 41.91 -2.49
CA GLN A 732 -41.16 42.20 -3.63
C GLN A 732 -42.49 41.43 -3.51
N PRO A 733 -43.53 41.78 -4.29
CA PRO A 733 -44.77 41.04 -4.30
C PRO A 733 -44.58 39.59 -4.75
N ILE A 734 -45.34 38.66 -4.16
CA ILE A 734 -45.37 37.25 -4.55
C ILE A 734 -46.63 36.92 -5.34
N SER A 735 -46.47 36.37 -6.55
CA SER A 735 -47.61 35.89 -7.34
C SER A 735 -48.34 34.76 -6.60
N GLY A 736 -49.67 34.84 -6.47
CA GLY A 736 -50.47 33.88 -5.70
C GLY A 736 -50.31 33.98 -4.17
N GLY A 737 -49.64 35.03 -3.68
CA GLY A 737 -49.37 35.22 -2.24
C GLY A 737 -50.60 35.53 -1.39
N ASP A 738 -51.69 35.97 -2.00
CA ASP A 738 -53.02 36.17 -1.38
C ASP A 738 -53.61 34.87 -0.82
N THR A 739 -53.20 33.72 -1.36
CA THR A 739 -53.64 32.40 -0.90
C THR A 739 -52.83 31.86 0.30
N LEU A 740 -51.74 32.54 0.70
CA LEU A 740 -50.94 32.15 1.86
C LEU A 740 -51.69 32.44 3.17
N GLN A 741 -51.74 31.44 4.05
CA GLN A 741 -52.41 31.56 5.35
C GLN A 741 -51.42 32.02 6.42
N ILE A 742 -51.60 33.23 6.92
CA ILE A 742 -50.76 33.77 7.99
C ILE A 742 -51.26 33.23 9.33
N THR A 743 -50.38 32.59 10.09
CA THR A 743 -50.68 31.95 11.37
C THR A 743 -49.56 32.21 12.38
N GLY A 744 -49.82 31.99 13.66
CA GLY A 744 -48.83 32.25 14.72
C GLY A 744 -48.92 33.68 15.29
N ALA A 745 -48.07 33.94 16.29
CA ALA A 745 -48.18 35.04 17.26
C ALA A 745 -49.55 35.07 17.98
N SER A 746 -49.58 34.60 19.23
CA SER A 746 -50.83 34.51 20.01
C SER A 746 -51.48 35.89 20.20
N GLY A 747 -52.81 35.93 20.08
CA GLY A 747 -53.59 37.13 20.37
C GLY A 747 -53.54 38.21 19.29
N VAL A 748 -53.13 37.90 18.06
CA VAL A 748 -53.24 38.83 16.92
C VAL A 748 -53.92 38.23 15.70
N THR A 749 -54.51 39.10 14.89
CA THR A 749 -55.02 38.78 13.56
C THR A 749 -54.15 39.47 12.50
N TRP A 750 -53.99 38.79 11.36
CA TRP A 750 -53.09 39.23 10.28
C TRP A 750 -53.88 39.61 9.04
N SER A 751 -53.45 40.69 8.40
CA SER A 751 -53.76 41.03 7.01
C SER A 751 -52.59 40.56 6.15
N ASN A 752 -52.93 39.82 5.10
CA ASN A 752 -52.00 39.32 4.11
C ASN A 752 -51.88 40.33 2.96
N ASN A 753 -50.73 41.00 2.86
CA ASN A 753 -50.39 41.89 1.75
C ASN A 753 -49.25 41.32 0.89
N LEU A 754 -49.01 40.01 0.96
CA LEU A 754 -47.87 39.37 0.30
C LEU A 754 -47.92 39.51 -1.23
N ALA A 755 -49.11 39.39 -1.82
CA ALA A 755 -49.32 39.60 -3.26
C ALA A 755 -49.27 41.07 -3.70
N VAL A 756 -49.30 42.01 -2.75
CA VAL A 756 -49.31 43.45 -3.03
C VAL A 756 -47.91 44.04 -2.92
N ASP A 757 -47.21 43.78 -1.82
CA ASP A 757 -45.89 44.36 -1.54
C ASP A 757 -44.95 43.44 -0.74
N GLY A 758 -45.32 42.16 -0.55
CA GLY A 758 -44.50 41.20 0.19
C GLY A 758 -44.57 41.35 1.70
N SER A 759 -45.54 42.10 2.25
CA SER A 759 -45.68 42.33 3.70
C SER A 759 -46.85 41.59 4.36
N ILE A 760 -46.74 41.45 5.68
CA ILE A 760 -47.85 41.09 6.57
C ILE A 760 -48.10 42.24 7.56
N VAL A 761 -49.36 42.46 7.90
CA VAL A 761 -49.77 43.58 8.77
C VAL A 761 -50.65 43.05 9.90
N VAL A 762 -50.41 43.50 11.12
CA VAL A 762 -51.29 43.22 12.26
C VAL A 762 -52.53 44.10 12.15
N VAL A 763 -53.74 43.53 12.12
CA VAL A 763 -54.98 44.30 11.91
C VAL A 763 -55.60 44.73 13.23
N ALA A 764 -55.69 43.79 14.18
CA ALA A 764 -56.05 44.05 15.56
C ALA A 764 -55.49 42.93 16.44
N PRO A 765 -54.94 43.23 17.63
CA PRO A 765 -54.85 42.21 18.66
C PRO A 765 -56.26 41.67 18.90
N ALA A 766 -56.41 40.37 19.12
CA ALA A 766 -57.66 39.84 19.65
C ALA A 766 -57.92 40.56 21.00
N PRO A 767 -58.96 41.40 21.12
CA PRO A 767 -59.33 42.00 22.39
C PRO A 767 -59.66 40.87 23.35
N ASN A 768 -59.24 40.99 24.60
CA ASN A 768 -59.67 40.08 25.66
C ASN A 768 -60.70 40.84 26.50
N PRO A 769 -62.01 40.70 26.21
CA PRO A 769 -63.03 41.50 26.86
C PRO A 769 -63.10 41.14 28.34
N VAL A 770 -63.12 42.15 29.19
CA VAL A 770 -63.16 41.95 30.65
C VAL A 770 -64.52 42.39 31.17
N ILE A 771 -65.14 41.56 32.00
CA ILE A 771 -66.31 41.97 32.79
C ILE A 771 -65.77 42.81 33.95
N ASN A 772 -66.06 44.11 33.92
CA ASN A 772 -65.58 45.07 34.93
C ASN A 772 -66.56 45.24 36.10
N SER A 773 -67.85 45.07 35.84
CA SER A 773 -68.88 45.15 36.87
C SER A 773 -69.91 44.05 36.72
N PHE A 774 -70.39 43.60 37.88
CA PHE A 774 -71.40 42.55 38.00
C PHE A 774 -72.30 42.92 39.17
N SER A 775 -73.54 43.29 38.89
CA SER A 775 -74.50 43.74 39.92
C SER A 775 -75.87 43.13 39.68
N LEU A 776 -76.52 42.71 40.77
CA LEU A 776 -77.89 42.22 40.73
C LEU A 776 -78.83 43.31 41.24
N SER A 777 -79.76 43.75 40.40
CA SER A 777 -80.80 44.71 40.76
C SER A 777 -82.16 44.02 40.64
N SER A 778 -82.77 43.65 41.77
CA SER A 778 -83.94 42.78 41.86
C SER A 778 -83.72 41.42 41.16
N THR A 779 -84.38 41.14 40.05
CA THR A 779 -84.22 39.94 39.22
C THR A 779 -83.31 40.17 38.01
N ASN A 780 -82.78 41.37 37.81
CA ASN A 780 -81.97 41.73 36.65
C ASN A 780 -80.49 41.74 36.99
N LEU A 781 -79.73 40.87 36.32
CA LEU A 781 -78.29 40.85 36.41
C LEU A 781 -77.70 41.81 35.38
N VAL A 782 -77.09 42.90 35.84
CA VAL A 782 -76.43 43.90 35.01
C VAL A 782 -74.93 43.63 35.02
N MET A 783 -74.37 43.41 33.84
CA MET A 783 -72.93 43.26 33.62
C MET A 783 -72.45 44.36 32.71
N SER A 784 -71.34 44.99 33.06
CA SER A 784 -70.62 45.85 32.13
C SER A 784 -69.17 45.43 32.00
N GLY A 785 -68.59 45.73 30.85
CA GLY A 785 -67.21 45.42 30.57
C GLY A 785 -66.65 46.25 29.43
N THR A 786 -65.35 46.12 29.24
CA THR A 786 -64.57 46.92 28.29
C THR A 786 -63.68 46.00 27.47
N ASN A 787 -62.91 46.56 26.53
CA ASN A 787 -61.86 45.85 25.79
C ASN A 787 -62.40 44.76 24.84
N GLY A 788 -63.59 44.96 24.27
CA GLY A 788 -64.09 44.19 23.13
C GLY A 788 -63.81 44.87 21.79
N TYR A 789 -64.11 44.19 20.68
CA TYR A 789 -64.07 44.80 19.35
C TYR A 789 -65.15 45.87 19.24
N ALA A 790 -64.81 47.09 18.83
CA ALA A 790 -65.79 48.14 18.59
C ALA A 790 -66.87 47.66 17.61
N ASN A 791 -68.15 47.74 18.00
CA ASN A 791 -69.31 47.22 17.26
C ASN A 791 -69.28 45.69 16.99
N GLY A 792 -68.33 44.96 17.58
CA GLY A 792 -68.21 43.51 17.43
C GLY A 792 -69.26 42.77 18.26
N ALA A 793 -69.74 41.63 17.75
CA ALA A 793 -70.66 40.78 18.50
C ALA A 793 -69.95 40.02 19.62
N PHE A 794 -70.69 39.66 20.67
CA PHE A 794 -70.30 38.74 21.72
C PHE A 794 -71.52 37.94 22.20
N TYR A 795 -71.24 36.78 22.79
CA TYR A 795 -72.22 35.94 23.44
C TYR A 795 -71.96 35.91 24.94
N LEU A 796 -73.03 36.02 25.74
CA LEU A 796 -72.98 35.70 27.16
C LEU A 796 -73.45 34.25 27.33
N LEU A 797 -72.53 33.39 27.76
CA LEU A 797 -72.82 32.01 28.10
C LEU A 797 -73.12 31.90 29.60
N SER A 798 -73.96 30.95 29.98
CA SER A 798 -74.28 30.64 31.37
C SER A 798 -74.37 29.13 31.61
N THR A 799 -73.94 28.69 32.78
CA THR A 799 -74.10 27.31 33.28
C THR A 799 -74.38 27.31 34.78
N THR A 800 -74.96 26.23 35.29
CA THR A 800 -75.02 25.94 36.74
C THR A 800 -73.84 25.08 37.21
N ASN A 801 -73.06 24.50 36.30
CA ASN A 801 -71.90 23.67 36.59
C ASN A 801 -70.70 24.10 35.74
N VAL A 802 -69.72 24.75 36.38
CA VAL A 802 -68.51 25.27 35.72
C VAL A 802 -67.62 24.18 35.12
N GLY A 803 -67.76 22.92 35.56
CA GLY A 803 -67.00 21.78 35.04
C GLY A 803 -67.49 21.21 33.71
N LEU A 804 -68.63 21.68 33.18
CA LEU A 804 -69.12 21.23 31.87
C LEU A 804 -68.29 21.84 30.72
N PRO A 805 -68.05 21.10 29.62
CA PRO A 805 -67.38 21.66 28.45
C PRO A 805 -68.14 22.88 27.92
N LEU A 806 -67.41 23.89 27.42
CA LEU A 806 -67.97 25.18 26.99
C LEU A 806 -69.07 25.05 25.94
N SER A 807 -69.02 24.01 25.09
CA SER A 807 -70.07 23.69 24.11
C SER A 807 -71.43 23.33 24.74
N SER A 808 -71.47 23.00 26.03
CA SER A 808 -72.68 22.70 26.80
C SER A 808 -73.19 23.87 27.64
N TRP A 809 -72.48 25.00 27.67
CA TRP A 809 -72.97 26.21 28.34
C TRP A 809 -74.07 26.87 27.49
N SER A 810 -75.15 27.30 28.13
CA SER A 810 -76.29 27.89 27.43
C SER A 810 -76.01 29.34 27.09
N ARG A 811 -76.19 29.72 25.82
CA ARG A 811 -76.14 31.13 25.41
C ARG A 811 -77.38 31.86 25.92
N VAL A 812 -77.20 32.77 26.88
CA VAL A 812 -78.29 33.55 27.50
C VAL A 812 -78.47 34.93 26.87
N LEU A 813 -77.46 35.43 26.15
CA LEU A 813 -77.54 36.70 25.42
C LEU A 813 -76.61 36.69 24.21
N THR A 814 -77.03 37.38 23.15
CA THR A 814 -76.17 37.84 22.06
C THR A 814 -76.26 39.37 22.04
N ASN A 815 -75.12 40.06 22.05
CA ASN A 815 -75.11 41.52 21.95
C ASN A 815 -73.84 42.00 21.23
N THR A 816 -73.71 43.30 21.02
CA THR A 816 -72.53 43.94 20.45
C THR A 816 -71.87 44.87 21.46
N PHE A 817 -70.56 45.00 21.41
CA PHE A 817 -69.89 46.11 22.07
C PHE A 817 -70.25 47.42 21.36
N ASP A 818 -70.13 48.56 22.05
CA ASP A 818 -70.30 49.88 21.48
C ASP A 818 -69.14 50.28 20.56
N GLY A 819 -69.20 51.47 19.96
CA GLY A 819 -68.16 52.00 19.07
C GLY A 819 -66.79 52.22 19.72
N THR A 820 -66.67 52.02 21.03
CA THR A 820 -65.41 52.08 21.79
C THR A 820 -64.99 50.73 22.38
N GLY A 821 -65.74 49.65 22.13
CA GLY A 821 -65.43 48.31 22.62
C GLY A 821 -65.95 48.01 24.03
N ASN A 822 -66.88 48.81 24.56
CA ASN A 822 -67.51 48.56 25.86
C ASN A 822 -68.86 47.87 25.70
N PHE A 823 -69.34 47.20 26.74
CA PHE A 823 -70.72 46.69 26.77
C PHE A 823 -71.35 46.92 28.13
N SER A 824 -72.68 47.02 28.12
CA SER A 824 -73.53 46.94 29.30
C SER A 824 -74.75 46.11 28.93
N VAL A 825 -74.99 45.03 29.67
CA VAL A 825 -76.08 44.09 29.39
C VAL A 825 -76.86 43.77 30.65
N THR A 826 -78.17 43.68 30.47
CA THR A 826 -79.10 43.25 31.51
C THR A 826 -79.65 41.89 31.11
N ASN A 827 -79.38 40.88 31.93
CA ASN A 827 -79.90 39.53 31.77
C ASN A 827 -80.84 39.19 32.93
N GLN A 828 -82.12 38.97 32.64
CA GLN A 828 -83.11 38.63 33.66
C GLN A 828 -82.82 37.23 34.22
N GLN A 829 -82.67 37.12 35.54
CA GLN A 829 -82.52 35.85 36.25
C GLN A 829 -83.90 35.32 36.62
N THR A 830 -84.22 34.14 36.12
CA THR A 830 -85.52 33.48 36.34
C THR A 830 -85.48 32.45 37.49
N THR A 831 -84.31 32.22 38.09
CA THR A 831 -84.09 31.19 39.13
C THR A 831 -83.03 31.64 40.14
N ASN A 832 -83.17 31.23 41.42
CA ASN A 832 -82.21 31.53 42.50
C ASN A 832 -80.99 30.58 42.55
N SER A 833 -80.80 29.70 41.57
CA SER A 833 -79.67 28.76 41.53
C SER A 833 -78.35 29.48 41.20
N GLN A 834 -77.24 29.04 41.80
CA GLN A 834 -75.91 29.54 41.48
C GLN A 834 -75.61 29.36 39.98
N ARG A 835 -75.12 30.41 39.33
CA ARG A 835 -74.76 30.42 37.92
C ARG A 835 -73.38 31.01 37.69
N TYR A 836 -72.72 30.48 36.68
CA TYR A 836 -71.45 30.97 36.16
C TYR A 836 -71.69 31.59 34.79
N TYR A 837 -70.93 32.62 34.46
CA TYR A 837 -71.05 33.34 33.20
C TYR A 837 -69.70 33.50 32.54
N MET A 838 -69.69 33.51 31.21
CA MET A 838 -68.50 33.74 30.42
C MET A 838 -68.87 34.55 29.17
N LEU A 839 -68.02 35.50 28.80
CA LEU A 839 -68.09 36.16 27.50
C LEU A 839 -67.39 35.29 26.47
N GLN A 840 -68.06 35.02 25.36
CA GLN A 840 -67.49 34.35 24.20
C GLN A 840 -67.52 35.31 23.01
N LEU A 841 -66.37 35.48 22.34
CA LEU A 841 -66.31 36.15 21.04
C LEU A 841 -66.69 35.16 19.92
N PRO A 842 -67.36 35.63 18.84
CA PRO A 842 -67.75 34.81 17.70
C PRO A 842 -66.63 34.02 17.04
#